data_AF-A0A369H4J3-F1
#
_entry.id   AF-A0A369H4J3-F1
#
_cell.length_a   1.000
_cell.length_b   1.000
_cell.length_c   1.000
_cell.angle_alpha   90.00
_cell.angle_beta   90.00
_cell.angle_gamma   90.00
#
_symmetry.space_group_name_H-M   'P 1'
#
loop_
_entity.id
_entity.type
_entity.pdbx_description
1 polymer ?
#
loop_
_entity_poly.entity_id
_entity_poly.type
_entity_poly.pdbx_seq_one_letter_code
_entity_poly.pdbx_strand_id
1 'polypeptide(L)'
;MISGRGGSGARGGRIRPPRRFVRSNGEGADFDDCWHMLEEALRDIHNKSSGRLSFEELYRAAYKIVLIKKGAVLYQRVKQFEEQWFTTHVIPKIESLVTKNLINIGVDRSSSVNERRRTGEKFLLGVRDTWQDHNMSMNMTADILMYMDRGYTQQESNRVPIFTTTIALFRDHILRSCLNANSSQLVIDLVISIMLDQIDMEREGDVIDRNLLRSCSRMLSCLYEAEEENELKTLYLTVFQPRFLASSHDFYSRECLRLLRDADASTWLRHTQRRLSEEVDRCETTIESETLVPVMKVIDLTLIESHLDEFLSMEGSGLRWMIDNDKVEDLSILYRLISRTDPNKTALRDMLQKRVVELGLEIEQVLKNTDFTGHCDEAGGGGGGGGGGEGADKANKTLNQAAQQTASAVKWVDDVLRLKDKFDKLLSECFDDDLVIQTALTKSFTDFIRLFARSSEYVSLYIDDNLKRGIRGKTEAEVDEVLDKAIVLIRYLPDRDLFQTYYQRHLGRRLLHGKSESHDVEKQILSRMKQELGQEFTSRFEGMFRDLGLSSELTSAYRAHMDTVGDDGNRAMDLNISVLTTNYWPQEVMGRQASVSDRSRVSCNFPHEVRRVQASFEQFYLATRNGRKLTWVASTGSADMRCTFPAVPGKSGPLARERRYELNVPTFAMAVLLLFNDLDEGESLSFEEIQAKTDISTSDLMRTLTAVAVAPKSRVLVKEPANKSVKQGDRFSFNASFQSKAVRIKAPIISAVSKAEDTQERKTTQEKTNESRAHTVDAAIVRIMKSRKQLSHTQLVNEVIGQMSARFKPEVALIKKRIEDLIGREYLERPDEEAPTMYRYPISRTMAILQRVILEAETLALKRAGKVVCIGRNYADHISELRNATPRQPFFFLKPPSSILLPGQGPCVRPRGVQMHFEVELGLVMGKRVRDLAADDVGGALKAIRAYVVAIDMTARNVQDEAKKKGLPWSIAKGFDTFLPVSRVIGKESIPDPQAVELFLDVNGQSRQRGSTALMLHPIPRILSDISRVMTLDEGDVVLTGTPAGVGPVVPGDVMRAGVVVEGREVEDGGIEVAVEESASSYVFKET
;
A
#
# COMPACT_ATOMS: atom_id res chain seq x y z
N MET A 1 -64.60 44.88 12.87
CA MET A 1 -65.69 45.75 12.35
C MET A 1 -67.02 45.01 12.47
N ILE A 2 -67.89 45.52 13.36
CA ILE A 2 -69.33 45.78 13.15
C ILE A 2 -70.31 44.60 12.92
N SER A 3 -70.91 44.19 14.05
CA SER A 3 -72.35 44.23 14.43
C SER A 3 -73.42 43.28 13.87
N GLY A 4 -74.25 42.76 14.80
CA GLY A 4 -75.66 42.45 14.56
C GLY A 4 -76.29 41.51 15.59
N ARG A 5 -76.86 42.05 16.68
CA ARG A 5 -77.64 41.34 17.72
C ARG A 5 -79.13 41.37 17.36
N GLY A 6 -79.89 40.31 17.65
CA GLY A 6 -81.35 40.43 17.80
C GLY A 6 -82.15 39.12 17.77
N GLY A 7 -83.00 38.91 18.79
CA GLY A 7 -84.32 38.32 18.59
C GLY A 7 -84.64 36.98 19.27
N SER A 8 -85.35 37.06 20.38
CA SER A 8 -85.97 35.99 21.16
C SER A 8 -87.27 35.42 20.55
N GLY A 9 -87.44 34.09 20.60
CA GLY A 9 -88.67 33.34 20.92
C GLY A 9 -89.88 33.32 19.97
N ALA A 10 -90.28 32.13 19.48
CA ALA A 10 -91.68 31.80 19.20
C ALA A 10 -91.96 30.27 19.12
N ARG A 11 -92.67 29.79 20.14
CA ARG A 11 -93.67 28.71 20.29
C ARG A 11 -93.90 27.68 19.16
N GLY A 12 -94.02 26.42 19.61
CA GLY A 12 -94.30 25.22 18.83
C GLY A 12 -95.66 25.17 18.11
N GLY A 13 -95.64 24.52 16.95
CA GLY A 13 -96.83 24.04 16.25
C GLY A 13 -97.22 22.64 16.72
N ARG A 14 -98.41 22.50 17.33
CA ARG A 14 -99.04 21.21 17.67
C ARG A 14 -99.66 20.60 16.42
N ILE A 15 -99.16 19.46 15.97
CA ILE A 15 -99.86 18.55 15.05
C ILE A 15 -100.80 17.67 15.90
N ARG A 16 -102.08 17.55 15.49
CA ARG A 16 -103.09 16.70 16.15
C ARG A 16 -102.70 15.21 16.03
N PRO A 17 -102.87 14.38 17.08
CA PRO A 17 -102.59 12.96 16.99
C PRO A 17 -103.69 12.23 16.18
N PRO A 18 -103.33 11.34 15.24
CA PRO A 18 -104.26 10.35 14.73
C PRO A 18 -104.53 9.30 15.82
N ARG A 19 -105.76 8.75 15.81
CA ARG A 19 -106.29 7.81 16.81
C ARG A 19 -105.34 6.64 17.06
N ARG A 20 -105.01 6.44 18.35
CA ARG A 20 -104.30 5.29 18.91
C ARG A 20 -105.09 4.01 18.60
N PHE A 21 -104.67 3.23 17.61
CA PHE A 21 -104.96 1.80 17.62
C PHE A 21 -104.13 1.19 18.74
N VAL A 22 -104.80 0.66 19.75
CA VAL A 22 -104.20 -0.22 20.74
C VAL A 22 -103.74 -1.47 20.01
N ARG A 23 -102.42 -1.65 19.83
CA ARG A 23 -101.85 -2.99 19.66
C ARG A 23 -101.60 -3.55 21.04
N SER A 24 -102.19 -4.72 21.29
CA SER A 24 -102.10 -5.51 22.51
C SER A 24 -100.66 -5.93 22.80
N ASN A 25 -100.36 -6.13 24.08
CA ASN A 25 -99.16 -6.78 24.62
C ASN A 25 -98.73 -8.02 23.82
N GLY A 26 -97.77 -7.87 22.90
CA GLY A 26 -97.28 -8.94 22.02
C GLY A 26 -95.84 -8.77 21.54
N GLU A 27 -95.02 -7.93 22.18
CA GLU A 27 -93.61 -7.72 21.77
C GLU A 27 -92.67 -8.91 22.12
N GLY A 28 -93.17 -9.89 22.89
CA GLY A 28 -92.48 -11.15 23.19
C GLY A 28 -92.68 -12.23 22.11
N ALA A 29 -93.94 -12.47 21.72
CA ALA A 29 -94.31 -13.53 20.78
C ALA A 29 -93.71 -13.35 19.38
N ASP A 30 -93.62 -12.12 18.87
CA ASP A 30 -93.05 -11.82 17.54
C ASP A 30 -91.53 -12.10 17.47
N PHE A 31 -90.82 -12.07 18.62
CA PHE A 31 -89.42 -12.49 18.69
C PHE A 31 -89.27 -14.00 18.74
N ASP A 32 -90.04 -14.68 19.60
CA ASP A 32 -89.94 -16.13 19.79
C ASP A 32 -90.35 -16.89 18.52
N ASP A 33 -91.37 -16.44 17.80
CA ASP A 33 -91.79 -17.02 16.52
C ASP A 33 -90.72 -16.86 15.43
N CYS A 34 -90.11 -15.66 15.33
CA CYS A 34 -89.02 -15.41 14.38
C CYS A 34 -87.73 -16.15 14.78
N TRP A 35 -87.45 -16.31 16.07
CA TRP A 35 -86.31 -17.08 16.57
C TRP A 35 -86.50 -18.58 16.30
N HIS A 36 -87.67 -19.16 16.55
CA HIS A 36 -87.94 -20.57 16.26
C HIS A 36 -87.77 -20.89 14.77
N MET A 37 -88.21 -20.00 13.89
CA MET A 37 -87.97 -20.12 12.45
C MET A 37 -86.48 -20.11 12.08
N LEU A 38 -85.70 -19.22 12.73
CA LEU A 38 -84.24 -19.18 12.53
C LEU A 38 -83.54 -20.41 13.15
N GLU A 39 -83.97 -20.88 14.31
CA GLU A 39 -83.42 -22.05 15.00
C GLU A 39 -83.64 -23.35 14.20
N GLU A 40 -84.83 -23.52 13.61
CA GLU A 40 -85.13 -24.65 12.71
C GLU A 40 -84.28 -24.57 11.43
N ALA A 41 -84.13 -23.36 10.86
CA ALA A 41 -83.28 -23.16 9.70
C ALA A 41 -81.79 -23.43 10.00
N LEU A 42 -81.27 -23.00 11.15
CA LEU A 42 -79.89 -23.30 11.57
C LEU A 42 -79.69 -24.81 11.74
N ARG A 43 -80.67 -25.52 12.30
CA ARG A 43 -80.65 -26.99 12.40
C ARG A 43 -80.65 -27.66 11.03
N ASP A 44 -81.43 -27.16 10.09
CA ASP A 44 -81.48 -27.68 8.72
C ASP A 44 -80.19 -27.41 7.92
N ILE A 45 -79.55 -26.26 8.15
CA ILE A 45 -78.24 -25.93 7.58
C ILE A 45 -77.18 -26.92 8.06
N HIS A 46 -77.09 -27.17 9.37
CA HIS A 46 -76.15 -28.15 9.92
C HIS A 46 -76.45 -29.59 9.51
N ASN A 47 -77.72 -29.94 9.28
CA ASN A 47 -78.14 -31.23 8.74
C ASN A 47 -78.00 -31.34 7.21
N LYS A 48 -77.36 -30.37 6.54
CA LYS A 48 -77.16 -30.32 5.09
C LYS A 48 -78.47 -30.40 4.27
N SER A 49 -79.58 -29.96 4.87
CA SER A 49 -80.93 -29.99 4.30
C SER A 49 -81.40 -28.59 3.84
N SER A 50 -80.47 -27.74 3.40
CA SER A 50 -80.71 -26.32 3.09
C SER A 50 -81.51 -26.05 1.82
N GLY A 51 -81.74 -27.06 0.95
CA GLY A 51 -82.46 -26.91 -0.31
C GLY A 51 -83.96 -26.59 -0.18
N ARG A 52 -84.52 -26.62 1.03
CA ARG A 52 -85.93 -26.27 1.33
C ARG A 52 -86.09 -24.90 1.97
N LEU A 53 -84.99 -24.21 2.28
CA LEU A 53 -84.99 -22.94 3.01
C LEU A 53 -85.12 -21.76 2.04
N SER A 54 -85.98 -20.79 2.38
CA SER A 54 -86.05 -19.50 1.70
C SER A 54 -85.14 -18.50 2.42
N PHE A 55 -83.93 -18.29 1.89
CA PHE A 55 -82.95 -17.34 2.46
C PHE A 55 -83.50 -15.92 2.58
N GLU A 56 -84.41 -15.51 1.68
CA GLU A 56 -85.05 -14.20 1.74
C GLU A 56 -86.03 -14.08 2.92
N GLU A 57 -86.80 -15.13 3.22
CA GLU A 57 -87.73 -15.15 4.36
C GLU A 57 -86.97 -15.16 5.68
N LEU A 58 -85.90 -15.94 5.77
CA LEU A 58 -85.03 -16.00 6.95
C LEU A 58 -84.27 -14.68 7.17
N TYR A 59 -83.76 -14.06 6.10
CA TYR A 59 -83.17 -12.73 6.15
C TYR A 59 -84.18 -11.67 6.65
N ARG A 60 -85.42 -11.73 6.17
CA ARG A 60 -86.51 -10.84 6.63
C ARG A 60 -86.87 -11.10 8.10
N ALA A 61 -86.82 -12.33 8.58
CA ALA A 61 -87.03 -12.68 9.98
C ALA A 61 -85.92 -12.08 10.86
N ALA A 62 -84.64 -12.25 10.48
CA ALA A 62 -83.52 -11.62 11.15
C ALA A 62 -83.60 -10.07 11.13
N TYR A 63 -83.99 -9.49 9.99
CA TYR A 63 -84.23 -8.05 9.83
C TYR A 63 -85.29 -7.51 10.81
N LYS A 64 -86.43 -8.20 10.95
CA LYS A 64 -87.50 -7.82 11.89
C LYS A 64 -87.01 -7.80 13.34
N ILE A 65 -86.25 -8.83 13.75
CA ILE A 65 -85.70 -8.93 15.11
C ILE A 65 -84.75 -7.76 15.43
N VAL A 66 -83.86 -7.44 14.49
CA VAL A 66 -82.90 -6.32 14.63
C VAL A 66 -83.63 -4.97 14.69
N LEU A 67 -84.70 -4.80 13.91
CA LEU A 67 -85.53 -3.58 13.90
C LEU A 67 -86.28 -3.36 15.23
N ILE A 68 -86.61 -4.43 15.96
CA ILE A 68 -87.20 -4.38 17.31
C ILE A 68 -86.14 -4.09 18.40
N LYS A 69 -84.89 -3.77 18.02
CA LYS A 69 -83.74 -3.52 18.92
C LYS A 69 -83.34 -4.73 19.78
N LYS A 70 -83.70 -5.95 19.38
CA LYS A 70 -83.31 -7.21 20.06
C LYS A 70 -82.08 -7.89 19.43
N GLY A 71 -81.24 -7.16 18.68
CA GLY A 71 -80.04 -7.69 18.02
C GLY A 71 -79.04 -8.38 18.97
N ALA A 72 -78.85 -7.84 20.18
CA ALA A 72 -77.98 -8.44 21.21
C ALA A 72 -78.46 -9.83 21.67
N VAL A 73 -79.77 -9.99 21.81
CA VAL A 73 -80.39 -11.25 22.25
C VAL A 73 -80.29 -12.29 21.14
N LEU A 74 -80.49 -11.89 19.88
CA LEU A 74 -80.30 -12.75 18.71
C LEU A 74 -78.87 -13.26 18.62
N TYR A 75 -77.88 -12.37 18.73
CA TYR A 75 -76.45 -12.72 18.71
C TYR A 75 -76.09 -13.77 19.78
N GLN A 76 -76.56 -13.57 21.02
CA GLN A 76 -76.30 -14.50 22.12
C GLN A 76 -77.02 -15.85 21.93
N ARG A 77 -78.23 -15.86 21.36
CA ARG A 77 -79.01 -17.08 21.10
C ARG A 77 -78.38 -17.94 20.00
N VAL A 78 -77.86 -17.31 18.94
CA VAL A 78 -77.09 -18.01 17.89
C VAL A 78 -75.81 -18.62 18.49
N LYS A 79 -75.09 -17.87 19.34
CA LYS A 79 -73.91 -18.39 20.06
C LYS A 79 -74.24 -19.63 20.89
N GLN A 80 -75.31 -19.56 21.69
CA GLN A 80 -75.76 -20.68 22.52
C GLN A 80 -76.20 -21.90 21.71
N PHE A 81 -76.86 -21.68 20.56
CA PHE A 81 -77.25 -22.75 19.66
C PHE A 81 -76.03 -23.52 19.12
N GLU A 82 -74.99 -22.81 18.66
CA GLU A 82 -73.75 -23.43 18.18
C GLU A 82 -73.01 -24.20 19.28
N GLU A 83 -72.93 -23.65 20.50
CA GLU A 83 -72.33 -24.35 21.67
C GLU A 83 -73.07 -25.67 22.01
N GLN A 84 -74.40 -25.65 21.94
CA GLN A 84 -75.24 -26.85 22.17
C GLN A 84 -75.08 -27.87 21.03
N TRP A 85 -74.97 -27.39 19.79
CA TRP A 85 -74.76 -28.24 18.63
C TRP A 85 -73.44 -28.98 18.71
N PHE A 86 -72.36 -28.29 19.09
CA PHE A 86 -71.04 -28.89 19.29
C PHE A 86 -71.05 -29.98 20.35
N THR A 87 -71.67 -29.71 21.50
CA THR A 87 -71.74 -30.65 22.63
C THR A 87 -72.53 -31.91 22.27
N THR A 88 -73.62 -31.77 21.50
CA THR A 88 -74.55 -32.88 21.25
C THR A 88 -74.16 -33.74 20.04
N HIS A 89 -73.64 -33.12 18.96
CA HIS A 89 -73.47 -33.80 17.67
C HIS A 89 -72.01 -33.90 17.20
N VAL A 90 -71.15 -32.95 17.60
CA VAL A 90 -69.80 -32.84 17.03
C VAL A 90 -68.74 -33.49 17.93
N ILE A 91 -68.73 -33.16 19.22
CA ILE A 91 -67.75 -33.70 20.18
C ILE A 91 -67.81 -35.25 20.26
N PRO A 92 -69.00 -35.89 20.40
CA PRO A 92 -69.08 -37.36 20.48
C PRO A 92 -68.56 -38.05 19.20
N LYS A 93 -68.73 -37.42 18.05
CA LYS A 93 -68.22 -37.92 16.76
C LYS A 93 -66.68 -37.90 16.74
N ILE A 94 -66.05 -36.84 17.24
CA ILE A 94 -64.59 -36.71 17.33
C ILE A 94 -64.02 -37.68 18.37
N GLU A 95 -64.66 -37.81 19.54
CA GLU A 95 -64.26 -38.77 20.58
C GLU A 95 -64.28 -40.22 20.06
N SER A 96 -65.26 -40.58 19.24
CA SER A 96 -65.34 -41.93 18.62
C SER A 96 -64.17 -42.25 17.69
N LEU A 97 -63.48 -41.23 17.16
CA LEU A 97 -62.32 -41.39 16.27
C LEU A 97 -61.01 -41.54 17.05
N VAL A 98 -61.00 -41.21 18.35
CA VAL A 98 -59.83 -41.34 19.22
C VAL A 98 -59.73 -42.77 19.73
N THR A 99 -58.82 -43.56 19.15
CA THR A 99 -58.55 -44.93 19.57
C THR A 99 -57.35 -45.00 20.53
N LYS A 100 -57.24 -46.07 21.34
CA LYS A 100 -56.10 -46.26 22.27
C LYS A 100 -54.75 -46.29 21.55
N ASN A 101 -54.70 -46.82 20.32
CA ASN A 101 -53.50 -46.82 19.49
C ASN A 101 -53.06 -45.40 19.09
N LEU A 102 -54.02 -44.49 18.94
CA LEU A 102 -53.83 -43.10 18.53
C LEU A 102 -53.25 -42.24 19.67
N ILE A 103 -53.59 -42.55 20.92
CA ILE A 103 -53.04 -41.92 22.13
C ILE A 103 -51.55 -42.30 22.35
N ASN A 104 -51.16 -43.52 21.97
CA ASN A 104 -49.79 -44.02 22.12
C ASN A 104 -48.81 -43.48 21.05
N ILE A 105 -49.31 -42.86 19.96
CA ILE A 105 -48.48 -42.29 18.88
C ILE A 105 -47.53 -41.20 19.40
N GLY A 106 -47.88 -40.51 20.50
CA GLY A 106 -47.03 -39.49 21.11
C GLY A 106 -45.94 -40.00 22.06
N VAL A 107 -45.94 -41.29 22.45
CA VAL A 107 -45.07 -41.79 23.55
C VAL A 107 -44.28 -43.04 23.18
N ASP A 108 -44.77 -43.91 22.29
CA ASP A 108 -44.08 -45.17 21.99
C ASP A 108 -44.23 -45.59 20.51
N ARG A 109 -43.13 -45.59 19.76
CA ARG A 109 -43.07 -45.94 18.31
C ARG A 109 -43.14 -47.46 18.04
N SER A 110 -43.81 -48.22 18.91
CA SER A 110 -43.87 -49.69 18.87
C SER A 110 -44.85 -50.26 17.82
N SER A 111 -45.73 -49.42 17.27
CA SER A 111 -46.71 -49.79 16.23
C SER A 111 -46.17 -49.59 14.81
N SER A 112 -46.61 -50.45 13.89
CA SER A 112 -46.13 -50.43 12.49
C SER A 112 -46.46 -49.10 11.79
N VAL A 113 -45.54 -48.60 10.95
CA VAL A 113 -45.67 -47.32 10.23
C VAL A 113 -47.00 -47.23 9.46
N ASN A 114 -47.41 -48.32 8.80
CA ASN A 114 -48.67 -48.37 8.05
C ASN A 114 -49.92 -48.24 8.92
N GLU A 115 -49.90 -48.80 10.13
CA GLU A 115 -51.02 -48.71 11.07
C GLU A 115 -51.14 -47.31 11.66
N ARG A 116 -50.00 -46.70 12.04
CA ARG A 116 -49.93 -45.30 12.50
C ARG A 116 -50.43 -44.34 11.42
N ARG A 117 -49.98 -44.51 10.18
CA ARG A 117 -50.42 -43.69 9.04
C ARG A 117 -51.94 -43.74 8.85
N ARG A 118 -52.52 -44.93 8.69
CA ARG A 118 -53.97 -45.10 8.44
C ARG A 118 -54.83 -44.58 9.57
N THR A 119 -54.38 -44.82 10.82
CA THR A 119 -55.11 -44.39 12.02
C THR A 119 -55.05 -42.87 12.17
N GLY A 120 -53.90 -42.26 11.91
CA GLY A 120 -53.72 -40.81 11.88
C GLY A 120 -54.50 -40.13 10.77
N GLU A 121 -54.45 -40.65 9.53
CA GLU A 121 -55.21 -40.12 8.39
C GLU A 121 -56.71 -40.15 8.67
N LYS A 122 -57.25 -41.26 9.19
CA LYS A 122 -58.68 -41.37 9.52
C LYS A 122 -59.13 -40.31 10.53
N PHE A 123 -58.30 -40.03 11.53
CA PHE A 123 -58.59 -39.00 12.52
C PHE A 123 -58.52 -37.58 11.93
N LEU A 124 -57.46 -37.27 11.18
CA LEU A 124 -57.30 -35.98 10.52
C LEU A 124 -58.42 -35.72 9.49
N LEU A 125 -58.84 -36.75 8.74
CA LEU A 125 -59.98 -36.66 7.82
C LEU A 125 -61.27 -36.31 8.58
N GLY A 126 -61.52 -36.97 9.71
CA GLY A 126 -62.70 -36.68 10.52
C GLY A 126 -62.73 -35.26 11.09
N VAL A 127 -61.58 -34.74 11.54
CA VAL A 127 -61.47 -33.34 12.02
C VAL A 127 -61.61 -32.36 10.87
N ARG A 128 -60.94 -32.59 9.73
CA ARG A 128 -61.05 -31.77 8.52
C ARG A 128 -62.49 -31.67 8.03
N ASP A 129 -63.19 -32.80 7.90
CA ASP A 129 -64.56 -32.83 7.39
C ASP A 129 -65.51 -32.07 8.31
N THR A 130 -65.30 -32.20 9.63
CA THR A 130 -66.07 -31.46 10.62
C THR A 130 -65.82 -29.95 10.51
N TRP A 131 -64.57 -29.53 10.29
CA TRP A 131 -64.24 -28.12 10.06
C TRP A 131 -64.84 -27.58 8.76
N GLN A 132 -64.75 -28.33 7.65
CA GLN A 132 -65.31 -27.92 6.37
C GLN A 132 -66.83 -27.78 6.44
N ASP A 133 -67.49 -28.74 7.10
CA ASP A 133 -68.93 -28.71 7.35
C ASP A 133 -69.30 -27.49 8.20
N HIS A 134 -68.57 -27.23 9.30
CA HIS A 134 -68.79 -26.05 10.14
C HIS A 134 -68.62 -24.75 9.37
N ASN A 135 -67.52 -24.60 8.64
CA ASN A 135 -67.23 -23.39 7.86
C ASN A 135 -68.30 -23.15 6.78
N MET A 136 -68.76 -24.21 6.10
CA MET A 136 -69.85 -24.10 5.11
C MET A 136 -71.17 -23.67 5.77
N SER A 137 -71.54 -24.30 6.90
CA SER A 137 -72.72 -23.91 7.67
C SER A 137 -72.64 -22.46 8.14
N MET A 138 -71.48 -22.01 8.63
CA MET A 138 -71.32 -20.64 9.14
C MET A 138 -71.37 -19.59 8.04
N ASN A 139 -70.88 -19.88 6.83
CA ASN A 139 -71.05 -18.98 5.68
C ASN A 139 -72.55 -18.79 5.35
N MET A 140 -73.33 -19.87 5.33
CA MET A 140 -74.79 -19.78 5.10
C MET A 140 -75.52 -19.04 6.23
N THR A 141 -75.10 -19.25 7.48
CA THR A 141 -75.63 -18.54 8.65
C THR A 141 -75.30 -17.04 8.61
N ALA A 142 -74.08 -16.68 8.19
CA ALA A 142 -73.66 -15.29 8.03
C ALA A 142 -74.48 -14.58 6.95
N ASP A 143 -74.78 -15.25 5.83
CA ASP A 143 -75.63 -14.69 4.77
C ASP A 143 -77.05 -14.38 5.28
N ILE A 144 -77.64 -15.28 6.08
CA ILE A 144 -78.96 -15.08 6.70
C ILE A 144 -78.92 -13.90 7.70
N LEU A 145 -77.85 -13.80 8.48
CA LEU A 145 -77.70 -12.80 9.55
C LEU A 145 -76.99 -11.52 9.11
N MET A 146 -76.75 -11.32 7.81
CA MET A 146 -75.99 -10.18 7.27
C MET A 146 -76.51 -8.81 7.76
N TYR A 147 -77.82 -8.67 7.96
CA TYR A 147 -78.39 -7.42 8.49
C TYR A 147 -78.11 -7.21 9.99
N MET A 148 -78.00 -8.28 10.77
CA MET A 148 -77.60 -8.21 12.17
C MET A 148 -76.16 -7.70 12.28
N ASP A 149 -75.24 -8.19 11.45
CA ASP A 149 -73.86 -7.69 11.46
C ASP A 149 -73.81 -6.20 11.05
N ARG A 150 -74.51 -5.80 9.98
CA ARG A 150 -74.58 -4.38 9.57
C ARG A 150 -75.27 -3.48 10.60
N GLY A 151 -76.29 -3.98 11.29
CA GLY A 151 -77.16 -3.19 12.16
C GLY A 151 -76.76 -3.16 13.64
N TYR A 152 -76.02 -4.16 14.14
CA TYR A 152 -75.71 -4.32 15.56
C TYR A 152 -74.21 -4.41 15.86
N THR A 153 -73.42 -5.12 15.05
CA THR A 153 -71.98 -5.29 15.30
C THR A 153 -71.16 -4.08 14.79
N GLN A 154 -71.57 -3.42 13.71
CA GLN A 154 -70.89 -2.23 13.17
C GLN A 154 -71.15 -0.90 13.93
N GLN A 155 -72.10 -0.86 14.88
CA GLN A 155 -72.45 0.37 15.61
C GLN A 155 -71.52 0.67 16.80
N GLU A 156 -70.81 -0.34 17.34
CA GLU A 156 -69.87 -0.22 18.46
C GLU A 156 -68.53 -0.86 18.08
N SER A 157 -67.42 -0.16 18.27
CA SER A 157 -66.08 -0.60 17.83
C SER A 157 -65.51 -1.83 18.53
N ASN A 158 -66.20 -2.41 19.52
CA ASN A 158 -65.73 -3.52 20.35
C ASN A 158 -66.52 -4.82 20.12
N ARG A 159 -67.28 -4.93 19.02
CA ARG A 159 -68.10 -6.12 18.70
C ARG A 159 -67.60 -6.79 17.43
N VAL A 160 -67.42 -8.11 17.51
CA VAL A 160 -66.94 -8.96 16.43
C VAL A 160 -68.13 -9.48 15.61
N PRO A 161 -68.01 -9.64 14.27
CA PRO A 161 -69.06 -10.25 13.44
C PRO A 161 -69.44 -11.67 13.90
N ILE A 162 -70.68 -12.09 13.65
CA ILE A 162 -71.16 -13.42 14.09
C ILE A 162 -70.34 -14.56 13.46
N PHE A 163 -69.89 -14.38 12.21
CA PHE A 163 -69.04 -15.35 11.52
C PHE A 163 -67.73 -15.58 12.28
N THR A 164 -66.97 -14.53 12.59
CA THR A 164 -65.69 -14.64 13.31
C THR A 164 -65.87 -15.25 14.70
N THR A 165 -66.94 -14.91 15.41
CA THR A 165 -67.24 -15.47 16.74
C THR A 165 -67.60 -16.96 16.68
N THR A 166 -68.40 -17.38 15.70
CA THR A 166 -68.79 -18.78 15.53
C THR A 166 -67.64 -19.66 15.02
N ILE A 167 -66.73 -19.08 14.25
CA ILE A 167 -65.44 -19.70 13.92
C ILE A 167 -64.53 -19.82 15.16
N ALA A 168 -64.47 -18.81 16.02
CA ALA A 168 -63.73 -18.85 17.28
C ALA A 168 -64.29 -19.90 18.27
N LEU A 169 -65.60 -20.14 18.27
CA LEU A 169 -66.22 -21.20 19.08
C LEU A 169 -65.69 -22.59 18.71
N PHE A 170 -65.35 -22.84 17.44
CA PHE A 170 -64.73 -24.11 17.02
C PHE A 170 -63.38 -24.31 17.70
N ARG A 171 -62.56 -23.26 17.81
CA ARG A 171 -61.29 -23.31 18.58
C ARG A 171 -61.56 -23.67 20.04
N ASP A 172 -62.48 -22.97 20.69
CA ASP A 172 -62.66 -23.07 22.15
C ASP A 172 -63.36 -24.36 22.58
N HIS A 173 -64.34 -24.84 21.81
CA HIS A 173 -65.15 -26.00 22.19
C HIS A 173 -64.74 -27.31 21.50
N ILE A 174 -64.02 -27.27 20.37
CA ILE A 174 -63.59 -28.48 19.65
C ILE A 174 -62.08 -28.68 19.78
N LEU A 175 -61.26 -27.69 19.39
CA LEU A 175 -59.80 -27.87 19.42
C LEU A 175 -59.21 -27.82 20.83
N ARG A 176 -59.78 -27.01 21.71
CA ARG A 176 -59.41 -26.89 23.13
C ARG A 176 -60.24 -27.80 24.05
N SER A 177 -61.04 -28.72 23.51
CA SER A 177 -61.73 -29.72 24.35
C SER A 177 -60.76 -30.80 24.85
N CYS A 178 -60.95 -31.23 26.10
CA CYS A 178 -60.28 -32.40 26.65
C CYS A 178 -61.03 -33.68 26.23
N LEU A 179 -60.30 -34.64 25.69
CA LEU A 179 -60.87 -35.90 25.18
C LEU A 179 -61.33 -36.88 26.27
N ASN A 180 -60.85 -36.74 27.51
CA ASN A 180 -61.30 -37.52 28.67
C ASN A 180 -61.19 -36.68 29.96
N ALA A 181 -62.04 -36.95 30.95
CA ALA A 181 -62.00 -36.31 32.27
C ALA A 181 -60.68 -36.50 33.05
N ASN A 182 -59.84 -37.48 32.66
CA ASN A 182 -58.59 -37.84 33.34
C ASN A 182 -57.31 -37.52 32.53
N SER A 183 -57.42 -36.96 31.32
CA SER A 183 -56.25 -36.63 30.49
C SER A 183 -56.20 -35.14 30.17
N SER A 184 -55.08 -34.49 30.47
CA SER A 184 -54.84 -33.07 30.16
C SER A 184 -54.49 -32.80 28.68
N GLN A 185 -54.57 -33.80 27.80
CA GLN A 185 -54.27 -33.64 26.37
C GLN A 185 -55.47 -33.08 25.62
N LEU A 186 -55.24 -31.97 24.90
CA LEU A 186 -56.24 -31.31 24.09
C LEU A 186 -56.33 -31.97 22.70
N VAL A 187 -57.47 -31.85 22.03
CA VAL A 187 -57.64 -32.31 20.64
C VAL A 187 -56.60 -31.68 19.71
N ILE A 188 -56.30 -30.39 19.90
CA ILE A 188 -55.27 -29.68 19.14
C ILE A 188 -53.88 -30.30 19.29
N ASP A 189 -53.51 -30.79 20.48
CA ASP A 189 -52.22 -31.43 20.71
C ASP A 189 -52.09 -32.73 19.91
N LEU A 190 -53.19 -33.49 19.83
CA LEU A 190 -53.27 -34.74 19.08
C LEU A 190 -53.22 -34.51 17.57
N VAL A 191 -53.96 -33.52 17.07
CA VAL A 191 -53.91 -33.10 15.67
C VAL A 191 -52.48 -32.73 15.28
N ILE A 192 -51.83 -31.87 16.06
CA ILE A 192 -50.45 -31.45 15.80
C ILE A 192 -49.50 -32.64 15.86
N SER A 193 -49.56 -33.48 16.89
CA SER A 193 -48.67 -34.64 17.03
C SER A 193 -48.77 -35.61 15.84
N ILE A 194 -49.98 -35.84 15.31
CA ILE A 194 -50.19 -36.73 14.16
C ILE A 194 -49.71 -36.07 12.87
N MET A 195 -49.97 -34.76 12.70
CA MET A 195 -49.43 -34.02 11.56
C MET A 195 -47.90 -34.08 11.54
N LEU A 196 -47.23 -33.94 12.69
CA LEU A 196 -45.77 -34.06 12.80
C LEU A 196 -45.27 -35.48 12.51
N ASP A 197 -45.91 -36.52 13.03
CA ASP A 197 -45.52 -37.93 12.77
C ASP A 197 -45.65 -38.28 11.27
N GLN A 198 -46.69 -37.80 10.59
CA GLN A 198 -46.85 -37.97 9.13
C GLN A 198 -45.77 -37.23 8.34
N ILE A 199 -45.38 -36.03 8.77
CA ILE A 199 -44.28 -35.29 8.13
C ILE A 199 -42.94 -36.03 8.34
N ASP A 200 -42.68 -36.57 9.53
CA ASP A 200 -41.48 -37.38 9.78
C ASP A 200 -41.46 -38.65 8.93
N MET A 201 -42.61 -39.32 8.74
CA MET A 201 -42.73 -40.46 7.80
C MET A 201 -42.40 -40.03 6.35
N GLU A 202 -42.89 -38.88 5.89
CA GLU A 202 -42.54 -38.36 4.56
C GLU A 202 -41.03 -38.10 4.41
N ARG A 203 -40.38 -37.54 5.45
CA ARG A 203 -38.92 -37.33 5.46
C ARG A 203 -38.13 -38.64 5.41
N GLU A 204 -38.68 -39.72 5.97
CA GLU A 204 -38.10 -41.07 5.90
C GLU A 204 -38.38 -41.77 4.55
N GLY A 205 -39.24 -41.20 3.71
CA GLY A 205 -39.53 -41.65 2.34
C GLY A 205 -40.90 -42.33 2.16
N ASP A 206 -41.76 -42.33 3.19
CA ASP A 206 -43.11 -42.88 3.10
C ASP A 206 -44.08 -41.93 2.39
N VAL A 207 -45.08 -42.50 1.71
CA VAL A 207 -46.11 -41.73 1.00
C VAL A 207 -47.24 -41.35 1.96
N ILE A 208 -47.53 -40.04 2.02
CA ILE A 208 -48.60 -39.45 2.86
C ILE A 208 -49.63 -38.68 2.02
N ASP A 209 -50.82 -38.44 2.58
CA ASP A 209 -51.80 -37.53 1.97
C ASP A 209 -51.45 -36.05 2.24
N ARG A 210 -50.70 -35.45 1.31
CA ARG A 210 -50.30 -34.03 1.38
C ARG A 210 -51.49 -33.06 1.39
N ASN A 211 -52.58 -33.38 0.68
CA ASN A 211 -53.75 -32.51 0.60
C ASN A 211 -54.52 -32.48 1.92
N LEU A 212 -54.55 -33.60 2.63
CA LEU A 212 -55.12 -33.69 3.97
C LEU A 212 -54.35 -32.81 4.96
N LEU A 213 -53.03 -32.94 5.02
CA LEU A 213 -52.19 -32.09 5.87
C LEU A 213 -52.34 -30.60 5.53
N ARG A 214 -52.38 -30.27 4.23
CA ARG A 214 -52.62 -28.89 3.78
C ARG A 214 -53.97 -28.34 4.23
N SER A 215 -55.01 -29.17 4.20
CA SER A 215 -56.34 -28.77 4.64
C SER A 215 -56.39 -28.53 6.15
N CYS A 216 -55.71 -29.38 6.94
CA CYS A 216 -55.58 -29.21 8.39
C CYS A 216 -54.69 -28.00 8.75
N SER A 217 -53.61 -27.76 8.01
CA SER A 217 -52.76 -26.57 8.12
C SER A 217 -53.58 -25.29 7.92
N ARG A 218 -54.34 -25.21 6.81
CA ARG A 218 -55.22 -24.08 6.50
C ARG A 218 -56.28 -23.84 7.55
N MET A 219 -56.85 -24.91 8.13
CA MET A 219 -57.78 -24.79 9.27
C MET A 219 -57.12 -24.05 10.44
N LEU A 220 -55.88 -24.39 10.80
CA LEU A 220 -55.15 -23.71 11.88
C LEU A 220 -54.78 -22.26 11.53
N SER A 221 -54.59 -21.95 10.24
CA SER A 221 -54.33 -20.58 9.77
C SER A 221 -55.58 -19.71 9.77
N CYS A 222 -56.77 -20.29 9.60
CA CYS A 222 -58.05 -19.57 9.68
C CYS A 222 -58.50 -19.25 11.12
N LEU A 223 -57.83 -19.83 12.13
CA LEU A 223 -58.22 -19.68 13.53
C LEU A 223 -57.22 -18.80 14.28
N TYR A 224 -57.70 -17.83 15.06
CA TYR A 224 -56.88 -16.90 15.84
C TYR A 224 -56.86 -17.29 17.33
N GLU A 225 -55.89 -16.79 18.11
CA GLU A 225 -55.83 -17.01 19.57
C GLU A 225 -56.92 -16.26 20.37
N ALA A 226 -57.32 -15.08 19.88
CA ALA A 226 -58.33 -14.22 20.48
C ALA A 226 -59.52 -14.02 19.50
N GLU A 227 -60.58 -13.34 19.93
CA GLU A 227 -61.69 -12.95 19.05
C GLU A 227 -61.29 -11.78 18.11
N GLU A 228 -60.20 -11.07 18.41
CA GLU A 228 -59.60 -10.06 17.53
C GLU A 228 -58.80 -10.73 16.40
N GLU A 229 -59.14 -10.39 15.15
CA GLU A 229 -58.45 -10.87 13.95
C GLU A 229 -57.07 -10.20 13.84
N ASN A 230 -56.03 -10.91 14.27
CA ASN A 230 -54.64 -10.51 14.09
C ASN A 230 -53.90 -11.61 13.33
N GLU A 231 -53.51 -11.32 12.09
CA GLU A 231 -52.81 -12.23 11.18
C GLU A 231 -51.53 -12.85 11.79
N LEU A 232 -50.89 -12.17 12.75
CA LEU A 232 -49.70 -12.66 13.44
C LEU A 232 -49.98 -13.61 14.62
N LYS A 233 -51.26 -13.78 14.99
CA LYS A 233 -51.71 -14.61 16.13
C LYS A 233 -52.68 -15.71 15.70
N THR A 234 -52.41 -16.32 14.54
CA THR A 234 -53.11 -17.53 14.11
C THR A 234 -52.61 -18.73 14.92
N LEU A 235 -53.47 -19.73 15.14
CA LEU A 235 -53.12 -20.97 15.84
C LEU A 235 -52.00 -21.72 15.12
N TYR A 236 -51.91 -21.56 13.80
CA TYR A 236 -50.79 -22.05 13.01
C TYR A 236 -49.45 -21.47 13.50
N LEU A 237 -49.33 -20.15 13.60
CA LEU A 237 -48.09 -19.48 14.00
C LEU A 237 -47.80 -19.60 15.49
N THR A 238 -48.82 -19.63 16.35
CA THR A 238 -48.62 -19.66 17.81
C THR A 238 -48.44 -21.06 18.38
N VAL A 239 -49.05 -22.08 17.78
CA VAL A 239 -49.07 -23.45 18.33
C VAL A 239 -48.38 -24.46 17.42
N PHE A 240 -48.76 -24.53 16.13
CA PHE A 240 -48.21 -25.55 15.22
C PHE A 240 -46.77 -25.27 14.82
N GLN A 241 -46.48 -24.07 14.31
CA GLN A 241 -45.15 -23.71 13.78
C GLN A 241 -44.03 -23.89 14.83
N PRO A 242 -44.15 -23.44 16.10
CA PRO A 242 -43.09 -23.66 17.09
C PRO A 242 -42.82 -25.13 17.38
N ARG A 243 -43.88 -25.96 17.44
CA ARG A 243 -43.73 -27.41 17.66
C ARG A 243 -43.16 -28.12 16.44
N PHE A 244 -43.55 -27.71 15.24
CA PHE A 244 -42.97 -28.18 13.99
C PHE A 244 -41.47 -27.87 13.90
N LEU A 245 -41.06 -26.66 14.25
CA LEU A 245 -39.64 -26.27 14.26
C LEU A 245 -38.84 -27.07 15.29
N ALA A 246 -39.38 -27.29 16.50
CA ALA A 246 -38.73 -28.12 17.52
C ALA A 246 -38.57 -29.59 17.07
N SER A 247 -39.63 -30.20 16.53
CA SER A 247 -39.59 -31.56 15.99
C SER A 247 -38.62 -31.67 14.81
N SER A 248 -38.58 -30.67 13.92
CA SER A 248 -37.66 -30.62 12.79
C SER A 248 -36.21 -30.49 13.26
N HIS A 249 -35.94 -29.68 14.28
CA HIS A 249 -34.62 -29.57 14.91
C HIS A 249 -34.14 -30.92 15.44
N ASP A 250 -34.99 -31.64 16.18
CA ASP A 250 -34.64 -32.95 16.75
C ASP A 250 -34.49 -34.05 15.69
N PHE A 251 -35.25 -33.97 14.60
CA PHE A 251 -35.10 -34.84 13.45
C PHE A 251 -33.75 -34.62 12.76
N TYR A 252 -33.45 -33.39 12.35
CA TYR A 252 -32.23 -33.08 11.61
C TYR A 252 -30.98 -33.21 12.46
N SER A 253 -31.05 -32.95 13.77
CA SER A 253 -29.93 -33.21 14.69
C SER A 253 -29.57 -34.70 14.74
N ARG A 254 -30.56 -35.59 14.85
CA ARG A 254 -30.32 -37.05 14.80
C ARG A 254 -29.83 -37.51 13.44
N GLU A 255 -30.35 -36.93 12.36
CA GLU A 255 -29.91 -37.24 11.01
C GLU A 255 -28.46 -36.81 10.76
N CYS A 256 -28.06 -35.63 11.23
CA CYS A 256 -26.68 -35.12 11.13
C CYS A 256 -25.68 -36.05 11.81
N LEU A 257 -25.97 -36.46 13.05
CA LEU A 257 -25.12 -37.40 13.81
C LEU A 257 -24.97 -38.76 13.11
N ARG A 258 -26.02 -39.24 12.43
CA ARG A 258 -25.96 -40.47 11.63
C ARG A 258 -25.06 -40.29 10.40
N LEU A 259 -25.19 -39.16 9.69
CA LEU A 259 -24.37 -38.85 8.53
C LEU A 259 -22.89 -38.73 8.90
N LEU A 260 -22.59 -38.11 10.04
CA LEU A 260 -21.21 -37.97 10.52
C LEU A 260 -20.54 -39.32 10.80
N ARG A 261 -21.31 -40.33 11.24
CA ARG A 261 -20.80 -41.67 11.53
C ARG A 261 -20.69 -42.55 10.28
N ASP A 262 -21.69 -42.48 9.40
CA ASP A 262 -21.91 -43.50 8.36
C ASP A 262 -21.57 -43.02 6.93
N ALA A 263 -21.40 -41.71 6.71
CA ALA A 263 -21.26 -41.12 5.37
C ALA A 263 -19.96 -40.31 5.19
N ASP A 264 -19.55 -40.13 3.93
CA ASP A 264 -18.47 -39.23 3.54
C ASP A 264 -18.98 -37.79 3.33
N ALA A 265 -18.04 -36.83 3.29
CA ALA A 265 -18.39 -35.42 3.14
C ALA A 265 -19.17 -35.13 1.84
N SER A 266 -18.85 -35.77 0.71
CA SER A 266 -19.58 -35.61 -0.55
C SER A 266 -21.03 -36.14 -0.49
N THR A 267 -21.29 -37.21 0.26
CA THR A 267 -22.66 -37.70 0.50
C THR A 267 -23.42 -36.75 1.42
N TRP A 268 -22.78 -36.23 2.47
CA TRP A 268 -23.38 -35.21 3.33
C TRP A 268 -23.79 -33.96 2.52
N LEU A 269 -22.92 -33.43 1.66
CA LEU A 269 -23.22 -32.26 0.82
C LEU A 269 -24.48 -32.46 -0.04
N ARG A 270 -24.53 -33.57 -0.78
CA ARG A 270 -25.66 -33.90 -1.66
C ARG A 270 -26.92 -34.19 -0.86
N HIS A 271 -26.80 -34.84 0.29
CA HIS A 271 -27.93 -35.12 1.18
C HIS A 271 -28.53 -33.83 1.74
N THR A 272 -27.70 -32.91 2.23
CA THR A 272 -28.14 -31.61 2.75
C THR A 272 -28.83 -30.77 1.67
N GLN A 273 -28.27 -30.72 0.45
CA GLN A 273 -28.92 -30.03 -0.67
C GLN A 273 -30.30 -30.63 -1.02
N ARG A 274 -30.41 -31.96 -1.00
CA ARG A 274 -31.68 -32.65 -1.21
C ARG A 274 -32.70 -32.29 -0.12
N ARG A 275 -32.31 -32.34 1.16
CA ARG A 275 -33.19 -31.98 2.29
C ARG A 275 -33.70 -30.55 2.21
N LEU A 276 -32.84 -29.60 1.84
CA LEU A 276 -33.26 -28.21 1.59
C LEU A 276 -34.34 -28.13 0.51
N SER A 277 -34.17 -28.86 -0.60
CA SER A 277 -35.13 -28.88 -1.71
C SER A 277 -36.46 -29.53 -1.32
N GLU A 278 -36.41 -30.63 -0.56
CA GLU A 278 -37.61 -31.33 -0.03
C GLU A 278 -38.42 -30.44 0.92
N GLU A 279 -37.77 -29.63 1.75
CA GLU A 279 -38.45 -28.72 2.69
C GLU A 279 -39.05 -27.49 1.99
N VAL A 280 -38.43 -27.03 0.89
CA VAL A 280 -39.03 -26.03 0.00
C VAL A 280 -40.32 -26.58 -0.63
N ASP A 281 -40.27 -27.77 -1.23
CA ASP A 281 -41.46 -28.45 -1.79
C ASP A 281 -42.56 -28.65 -0.74
N ARG A 282 -42.18 -28.98 0.51
CA ARG A 282 -43.14 -29.17 1.61
C ARG A 282 -43.86 -27.89 2.00
N CYS A 283 -43.16 -26.76 2.06
CA CYS A 283 -43.78 -25.45 2.33
C CYS A 283 -44.65 -24.95 1.16
N GLU A 284 -44.45 -25.45 -0.06
CA GLU A 284 -45.31 -25.12 -1.21
C GLU A 284 -46.54 -26.04 -1.32
N THR A 285 -46.38 -27.31 -0.97
CA THR A 285 -47.40 -28.35 -1.23
C THR A 285 -48.20 -28.77 0.01
N THR A 286 -47.59 -28.84 1.19
CA THR A 286 -48.14 -29.53 2.38
C THR A 286 -48.48 -28.59 3.54
N ILE A 287 -47.64 -27.59 3.85
CA ILE A 287 -47.82 -26.65 4.97
C ILE A 287 -47.80 -25.19 4.50
N GLU A 288 -47.98 -24.20 5.39
CA GLU A 288 -48.00 -22.78 4.99
C GLU A 288 -46.59 -22.21 4.70
N SER A 289 -46.55 -21.29 3.74
CA SER A 289 -45.33 -20.67 3.17
C SER A 289 -44.50 -19.87 4.18
N GLU A 290 -45.15 -19.33 5.22
CA GLU A 290 -44.59 -18.54 6.30
C GLU A 290 -43.58 -19.34 7.14
N THR A 291 -43.61 -20.67 7.02
CA THR A 291 -42.71 -21.59 7.72
C THR A 291 -41.40 -21.84 6.99
N LEU A 292 -41.32 -21.47 5.71
CA LEU A 292 -40.14 -21.72 4.87
C LEU A 292 -38.88 -21.08 5.47
N VAL A 293 -38.91 -19.79 5.79
CA VAL A 293 -37.73 -19.11 6.33
C VAL A 293 -37.30 -19.67 7.69
N PRO A 294 -38.21 -19.88 8.67
CA PRO A 294 -37.84 -20.52 9.93
C PRO A 294 -37.30 -21.96 9.79
N VAL A 295 -37.89 -22.82 8.96
CA VAL A 295 -37.42 -24.21 8.82
C VAL A 295 -36.07 -24.30 8.11
N MET A 296 -35.84 -23.44 7.11
CA MET A 296 -34.53 -23.34 6.45
C MET A 296 -33.43 -23.00 7.47
N LYS A 297 -33.69 -22.06 8.39
CA LYS A 297 -32.74 -21.73 9.47
C LYS A 297 -32.45 -22.91 10.40
N VAL A 298 -33.44 -23.75 10.68
CA VAL A 298 -33.22 -24.97 11.49
C VAL A 298 -32.29 -25.95 10.77
N ILE A 299 -32.48 -26.15 9.46
CA ILE A 299 -31.61 -27.02 8.66
C ILE A 299 -30.20 -26.44 8.56
N ASP A 300 -30.10 -25.14 8.28
CA ASP A 300 -28.83 -24.42 8.18
C ASP A 300 -28.05 -24.51 9.51
N LEU A 301 -28.71 -24.39 10.67
CA LEU A 301 -28.09 -24.57 11.99
C LEU A 301 -27.64 -26.02 12.28
N THR A 302 -28.52 -26.99 11.99
CA THR A 302 -28.34 -28.40 12.43
C THR A 302 -27.48 -29.23 11.48
N LEU A 303 -27.72 -29.14 10.16
CA LEU A 303 -27.01 -29.92 9.15
C LEU A 303 -25.71 -29.25 8.68
N ILE A 304 -25.58 -27.93 8.84
CA ILE A 304 -24.41 -27.18 8.38
C ILE A 304 -23.62 -26.64 9.57
N GLU A 305 -24.15 -25.68 10.34
CA GLU A 305 -23.38 -24.93 11.35
C GLU A 305 -22.83 -25.80 12.49
N SER A 306 -23.64 -26.72 13.03
CA SER A 306 -23.31 -27.48 14.25
C SER A 306 -22.09 -28.41 14.12
N HIS A 307 -21.83 -28.95 12.93
CA HIS A 307 -20.77 -29.94 12.67
C HIS A 307 -19.91 -29.61 11.45
N LEU A 308 -19.90 -28.35 10.99
CA LEU A 308 -19.18 -27.93 9.79
C LEU A 308 -17.69 -28.32 9.85
N ASP A 309 -17.02 -27.99 10.96
CA ASP A 309 -15.58 -28.24 11.12
C ASP A 309 -15.25 -29.73 11.10
N GLU A 310 -16.14 -30.59 11.61
CA GLU A 310 -15.94 -32.04 11.63
C GLU A 310 -16.04 -32.65 10.22
N PHE A 311 -17.03 -32.23 9.43
CA PHE A 311 -17.14 -32.66 8.03
C PHE A 311 -15.99 -32.14 7.16
N LEU A 312 -15.55 -30.90 7.38
CA LEU A 312 -14.44 -30.32 6.62
C LEU A 312 -13.09 -30.97 6.96
N SER A 313 -12.89 -31.39 8.21
CA SER A 313 -11.65 -32.01 8.70
C SER A 313 -11.60 -33.53 8.55
N MET A 314 -12.67 -34.17 8.06
CA MET A 314 -12.77 -35.62 7.90
C MET A 314 -11.61 -36.20 7.05
N GLU A 315 -10.90 -37.18 7.59
CA GLU A 315 -9.77 -37.82 6.92
C GLU A 315 -10.24 -38.59 5.68
N GLY A 316 -9.63 -38.32 4.52
CA GLY A 316 -9.89 -39.03 3.27
C GLY A 316 -11.10 -38.57 2.45
N SER A 317 -11.98 -37.70 2.99
CA SER A 317 -13.10 -37.12 2.23
C SER A 317 -13.36 -35.64 2.47
N GLY A 318 -12.74 -35.03 3.50
CA GLY A 318 -12.91 -33.62 3.84
C GLY A 318 -12.33 -32.66 2.79
N LEU A 319 -12.37 -31.36 3.11
CA LEU A 319 -12.05 -30.28 2.17
C LEU A 319 -10.66 -30.41 1.53
N ARG A 320 -9.67 -30.88 2.30
CA ARG A 320 -8.32 -31.13 1.79
C ARG A 320 -8.32 -32.10 0.61
N TRP A 321 -9.03 -33.22 0.76
CA TRP A 321 -9.10 -34.25 -0.27
C TRP A 321 -9.87 -33.76 -1.50
N MET A 322 -10.95 -33.00 -1.30
CA MET A 322 -11.73 -32.41 -2.41
C MET A 322 -10.88 -31.46 -3.27
N ILE A 323 -10.02 -30.64 -2.64
CA ILE A 323 -9.11 -29.72 -3.34
C ILE A 323 -8.02 -30.49 -4.07
N ASP A 324 -7.43 -31.50 -3.41
CA ASP A 324 -6.31 -32.26 -4.00
C ASP A 324 -6.75 -33.06 -5.23
N ASN A 325 -7.98 -33.57 -5.24
CA ASN A 325 -8.55 -34.38 -6.32
C ASN A 325 -9.50 -33.61 -7.27
N ASP A 326 -9.49 -32.27 -7.22
CA ASP A 326 -10.25 -31.39 -8.12
C ASP A 326 -11.76 -31.72 -8.20
N LYS A 327 -12.40 -31.95 -7.05
CA LYS A 327 -13.85 -32.23 -6.94
C LYS A 327 -14.68 -30.95 -7.09
N VAL A 328 -14.75 -30.42 -8.30
CA VAL A 328 -15.43 -29.15 -8.64
C VAL A 328 -16.91 -29.12 -8.21
N GLU A 329 -17.67 -30.19 -8.50
CA GLU A 329 -19.10 -30.26 -8.17
C GLU A 329 -19.35 -30.19 -6.66
N ASP A 330 -18.62 -30.99 -5.88
CA ASP A 330 -18.74 -31.03 -4.42
C ASP A 330 -18.31 -29.69 -3.80
N LEU A 331 -17.23 -29.08 -4.29
CA LEU A 331 -16.75 -27.76 -3.84
C LEU A 331 -17.77 -26.65 -4.13
N SER A 332 -18.45 -26.71 -5.27
CA SER A 332 -19.50 -25.76 -5.61
C SER A 332 -20.73 -25.91 -4.69
N ILE A 333 -21.14 -27.14 -4.38
CA ILE A 333 -22.21 -27.40 -3.41
C ILE A 333 -21.81 -26.88 -2.03
N LEU A 334 -20.60 -27.20 -1.58
CA LEU A 334 -20.07 -26.73 -0.30
C LEU A 334 -20.07 -25.20 -0.21
N TYR A 335 -19.61 -24.51 -1.25
CA TYR A 335 -19.62 -23.04 -1.31
C TYR A 335 -21.04 -22.47 -1.19
N ARG A 336 -22.01 -23.02 -1.94
CA ARG A 336 -23.41 -22.58 -1.85
C ARG A 336 -24.00 -22.80 -0.46
N LEU A 337 -23.70 -23.93 0.18
CA LEU A 337 -24.18 -24.24 1.53
C LEU A 337 -23.59 -23.28 2.58
N ILE A 338 -22.28 -23.04 2.56
CA ILE A 338 -21.62 -22.11 3.49
C ILE A 338 -22.06 -20.67 3.27
N SER A 339 -22.30 -20.27 2.01
CA SER A 339 -22.76 -18.91 1.69
C SER A 339 -24.13 -18.56 2.29
N ARG A 340 -24.93 -19.58 2.65
CA ARG A 340 -26.23 -19.40 3.31
C ARG A 340 -26.09 -19.11 4.80
N THR A 341 -25.12 -19.73 5.46
CA THR A 341 -24.90 -19.64 6.92
C THR A 341 -23.96 -18.52 7.29
N ASP A 342 -22.81 -18.41 6.60
CA ASP A 342 -21.77 -17.44 6.90
C ASP A 342 -21.46 -16.56 5.68
N PRO A 343 -21.84 -15.25 5.70
CA PRO A 343 -21.51 -14.34 4.61
C PRO A 343 -19.99 -14.14 4.43
N ASN A 344 -19.21 -14.27 5.52
CA ASN A 344 -17.76 -14.12 5.51
C ASN A 344 -17.01 -15.42 5.19
N LYS A 345 -17.73 -16.55 5.11
CA LYS A 345 -17.21 -17.87 4.72
C LYS A 345 -15.95 -18.26 5.50
N THR A 346 -15.91 -17.95 6.79
CA THR A 346 -14.71 -17.98 7.64
C THR A 346 -14.05 -19.35 7.67
N ALA A 347 -14.80 -20.43 7.91
CA ALA A 347 -14.28 -21.79 7.94
C ALA A 347 -13.66 -22.22 6.60
N LEU A 348 -14.38 -22.01 5.49
CA LEU A 348 -13.89 -22.34 4.14
C LEU A 348 -12.65 -21.52 3.79
N ARG A 349 -12.68 -20.21 4.07
CA ARG A 349 -11.59 -19.29 3.82
C ARG A 349 -10.32 -19.72 4.56
N ASP A 350 -10.41 -19.94 5.87
CA ASP A 350 -9.25 -20.21 6.71
C ASP A 350 -8.61 -21.57 6.35
N MET A 351 -9.42 -22.57 6.02
CA MET A 351 -8.93 -23.86 5.54
C MET A 351 -8.33 -23.80 4.12
N LEU A 352 -8.96 -23.08 3.19
CA LEU A 352 -8.39 -22.84 1.85
C LEU A 352 -7.04 -22.13 1.96
N GLN A 353 -6.95 -21.11 2.81
CA GLN A 353 -5.71 -20.38 3.02
C GLN A 353 -4.59 -21.28 3.53
N LYS A 354 -4.91 -22.14 4.50
CA LYS A 354 -3.98 -23.11 5.05
C LYS A 354 -3.52 -24.11 3.99
N ARG A 355 -4.45 -24.67 3.19
CA ARG A 355 -4.11 -25.67 2.16
C ARG A 355 -3.26 -25.09 1.04
N VAL A 356 -3.53 -23.86 0.59
CA VAL A 356 -2.69 -23.18 -0.43
C VAL A 356 -1.26 -23.03 0.06
N VAL A 357 -1.06 -22.63 1.33
CA VAL A 357 0.28 -22.49 1.92
C VAL A 357 0.97 -23.85 2.05
N GLU A 358 0.25 -24.91 2.46
CA GLU A 358 0.78 -26.28 2.51
C GLU A 358 1.24 -26.76 1.12
N LEU A 359 0.42 -26.61 0.08
CA LEU A 359 0.78 -26.95 -1.30
C LEU A 359 1.99 -26.16 -1.79
N GLY A 360 2.06 -24.86 -1.45
CA GLY A 360 3.24 -24.03 -1.74
C GLY A 360 4.53 -24.56 -1.09
N LEU A 361 4.45 -25.04 0.15
CA LEU A 361 5.59 -25.64 0.87
C LEU A 361 5.93 -27.04 0.35
N GLU A 362 4.94 -27.82 -0.11
CA GLU A 362 5.15 -29.12 -0.76
C GLU A 362 5.96 -28.94 -2.06
N ILE A 363 5.71 -27.89 -2.85
CA ILE A 363 6.52 -27.54 -4.04
C ILE A 363 7.99 -27.35 -3.64
N GLU A 364 8.28 -26.69 -2.51
CA GLU A 364 9.66 -26.52 -2.03
C GLU A 364 10.32 -27.84 -1.63
N GLN A 365 9.57 -28.74 -0.98
CA GLN A 365 10.08 -30.05 -0.58
C GLN A 365 10.39 -30.92 -1.81
N VAL A 366 9.48 -30.93 -2.79
CA VAL A 366 9.70 -31.61 -4.07
C VAL A 366 10.92 -31.05 -4.78
N LEU A 367 11.13 -29.73 -4.74
CA LEU A 367 12.31 -29.10 -5.33
C LEU A 367 13.62 -29.54 -4.66
N LYS A 368 13.65 -29.66 -3.33
CA LYS A 368 14.83 -30.14 -2.58
C LYS A 368 15.16 -31.60 -2.87
N ASN A 369 14.14 -32.41 -3.14
CA ASN A 369 14.27 -33.84 -3.40
C ASN A 369 14.48 -34.16 -4.89
N THR A 370 14.32 -33.19 -5.79
CA THR A 370 14.53 -33.39 -7.24
C THR A 370 16.03 -33.30 -7.56
N ASP A 371 16.63 -34.42 -7.97
CA ASP A 371 18.00 -34.44 -8.48
C ASP A 371 18.07 -33.89 -9.92
N PHE A 372 18.55 -32.65 -10.07
CA PHE A 372 18.78 -32.01 -11.38
C PHE A 372 20.08 -32.48 -12.08
N THR A 373 20.60 -33.65 -11.69
CA THR A 373 21.81 -34.27 -12.24
C THR A 373 21.53 -35.13 -13.47
N GLY A 374 20.26 -35.43 -13.79
CA GLY A 374 19.86 -36.27 -14.92
C GLY A 374 18.62 -35.76 -15.68
N HIS A 375 18.68 -35.91 -17.01
CA HIS A 375 17.62 -35.78 -18.03
C HIS A 375 16.89 -34.43 -18.18
N CYS A 376 17.08 -33.79 -19.34
CA CYS A 376 16.05 -32.97 -19.96
C CYS A 376 15.36 -33.85 -20.99
N ASP A 377 14.24 -34.48 -20.63
CA ASP A 377 13.30 -35.00 -21.62
C ASP A 377 12.52 -33.82 -22.20
N GLU A 378 12.59 -33.69 -23.52
CA GLU A 378 11.68 -32.89 -24.31
C GLU A 378 10.26 -33.45 -24.15
N ALA A 379 9.37 -32.70 -23.51
CA ALA A 379 7.93 -32.96 -23.56
C ALA A 379 7.28 -31.94 -24.50
N GLY A 380 6.99 -32.36 -25.74
CA GLY A 380 6.06 -31.67 -26.63
C GLY A 380 6.31 -31.84 -28.13
N GLY A 381 6.04 -33.02 -28.70
CA GLY A 381 5.99 -33.19 -30.15
C GLY A 381 5.81 -34.63 -30.61
N GLY A 382 4.58 -35.15 -30.56
CA GLY A 382 4.22 -36.43 -31.20
C GLY A 382 4.08 -36.29 -32.71
N GLY A 383 4.76 -37.15 -33.48
CA GLY A 383 4.58 -37.30 -34.92
C GLY A 383 5.70 -38.15 -35.54
N GLY A 384 5.40 -39.40 -35.87
CA GLY A 384 6.38 -40.45 -36.16
C GLY A 384 7.08 -40.43 -37.53
N GLY A 385 8.04 -41.35 -37.67
CA GLY A 385 8.69 -41.72 -38.93
C GLY A 385 10.13 -42.18 -38.72
N GLY A 386 10.37 -43.50 -38.82
CA GLY A 386 11.66 -44.12 -38.57
C GLY A 386 12.75 -43.85 -39.63
N GLY A 387 14.00 -44.05 -39.22
CA GLY A 387 15.19 -44.05 -40.07
C GLY A 387 16.45 -44.10 -39.20
N GLY A 388 17.23 -45.17 -39.32
CA GLY A 388 18.22 -45.58 -38.32
C GLY A 388 19.60 -44.93 -38.38
N GLY A 389 20.35 -45.18 -37.30
CA GLY A 389 21.81 -45.36 -37.26
C GLY A 389 22.70 -44.16 -37.52
N GLU A 390 23.15 -43.49 -36.45
CA GLU A 390 24.56 -43.09 -36.19
C GLU A 390 24.59 -41.99 -35.11
N GLY A 391 25.16 -42.30 -33.93
CA GLY A 391 25.44 -41.25 -32.93
C GLY A 391 25.42 -41.68 -31.46
N ALA A 392 25.99 -42.83 -31.11
CA ALA A 392 26.10 -43.32 -29.72
C ALA A 392 27.17 -42.59 -28.88
N ASP A 393 27.39 -41.28 -29.07
CA ASP A 393 28.46 -40.52 -28.41
C ASP A 393 28.04 -39.12 -27.92
N LYS A 394 26.74 -38.92 -27.62
CA LYS A 394 26.20 -37.65 -27.11
C LYS A 394 25.46 -37.74 -25.77
N ALA A 395 25.66 -38.82 -24.99
CA ALA A 395 24.82 -39.10 -23.82
C ALA A 395 25.44 -38.79 -22.44
N ASN A 396 26.55 -38.07 -22.33
CA ASN A 396 27.08 -37.72 -21.00
C ASN A 396 27.69 -36.31 -20.94
N LYS A 397 26.82 -35.31 -20.80
CA LYS A 397 27.20 -33.94 -20.41
C LYS A 397 26.54 -33.62 -19.07
N THR A 398 27.25 -33.87 -17.98
CA THR A 398 26.89 -33.38 -16.65
C THR A 398 26.65 -31.87 -16.73
N LEU A 399 25.44 -31.41 -16.39
CA LEU A 399 25.10 -30.00 -16.40
C LEU A 399 25.98 -29.24 -15.40
N ASN A 400 26.45 -28.05 -15.79
CA ASN A 400 27.20 -27.17 -14.91
C ASN A 400 26.30 -26.72 -13.74
N GLN A 401 26.84 -26.57 -12.53
CA GLN A 401 26.10 -26.24 -11.30
C GLN A 401 25.18 -25.02 -11.45
N ALA A 402 25.61 -24.00 -12.21
CA ALA A 402 24.81 -22.83 -12.51
C ALA A 402 23.56 -23.14 -13.37
N ALA A 403 23.67 -24.07 -14.32
CA ALA A 403 22.55 -24.49 -15.17
C ALA A 403 21.52 -25.33 -14.39
N GLN A 404 21.98 -26.12 -13.41
CA GLN A 404 21.09 -26.87 -12.51
C GLN A 404 20.26 -25.93 -11.64
N GLN A 405 20.88 -24.86 -11.14
CA GLN A 405 20.17 -23.85 -10.35
C GLN A 405 19.15 -23.08 -11.18
N THR A 406 19.47 -22.69 -12.41
CA THR A 406 18.49 -22.08 -13.33
C THR A 406 17.33 -23.03 -13.62
N ALA A 407 17.60 -24.32 -13.88
CA ALA A 407 16.55 -25.32 -14.09
C ALA A 407 15.66 -25.49 -12.84
N SER A 408 16.23 -25.45 -11.64
CA SER A 408 15.46 -25.48 -10.39
C SER A 408 14.59 -24.24 -10.21
N ALA A 409 15.08 -23.06 -10.61
CA ALA A 409 14.31 -21.82 -10.56
C ALA A 409 13.13 -21.85 -11.54
N VAL A 410 13.36 -22.35 -12.76
CA VAL A 410 12.31 -22.50 -13.77
C VAL A 410 11.24 -23.49 -13.30
N LYS A 411 11.64 -24.68 -12.82
CA LYS A 411 10.71 -25.68 -12.30
C LYS A 411 9.85 -25.12 -11.16
N TRP A 412 10.47 -24.44 -10.19
CA TRP A 412 9.74 -23.83 -9.07
C TRP A 412 8.71 -22.80 -9.55
N VAL A 413 9.09 -21.93 -10.47
CA VAL A 413 8.17 -20.92 -11.03
C VAL A 413 7.02 -21.58 -11.79
N ASP A 414 7.30 -22.58 -12.62
CA ASP A 414 6.26 -23.28 -13.39
C ASP A 414 5.28 -24.04 -12.47
N ASP A 415 5.77 -24.67 -11.40
CA ASP A 415 4.92 -25.35 -10.42
C ASP A 415 4.05 -24.34 -9.63
N VAL A 416 4.57 -23.15 -9.31
CA VAL A 416 3.79 -22.05 -8.69
C VAL A 416 2.73 -21.51 -9.65
N LEU A 417 3.04 -21.34 -10.93
CA LEU A 417 2.08 -20.91 -11.94
C LEU A 417 0.97 -21.95 -12.15
N ARG A 418 1.30 -23.24 -12.19
CA ARG A 418 0.30 -24.33 -12.25
C ARG A 418 -0.61 -24.33 -11.03
N LEU A 419 -0.06 -24.10 -9.84
CA LEU A 419 -0.85 -23.99 -8.61
C LEU A 419 -1.81 -22.79 -8.69
N LYS A 420 -1.35 -21.66 -9.23
CA LYS A 420 -2.19 -20.47 -9.47
C LYS A 420 -3.30 -20.76 -10.45
N ASP A 421 -3.00 -21.36 -11.60
CA ASP A 421 -3.99 -21.72 -12.62
C ASP A 421 -5.05 -22.69 -12.04
N LYS A 422 -4.64 -23.65 -11.20
CA LYS A 422 -5.57 -24.54 -10.48
C LYS A 422 -6.54 -23.77 -9.58
N PHE A 423 -6.04 -22.86 -8.74
CA PHE A 423 -6.91 -22.09 -7.83
C PHE A 423 -7.74 -21.02 -8.54
N ASP A 424 -7.28 -20.47 -9.66
CA ASP A 424 -8.09 -19.58 -10.50
C ASP A 424 -9.24 -20.32 -11.17
N LYS A 425 -8.99 -21.54 -11.66
CA LYS A 425 -10.04 -22.41 -12.19
C LYS A 425 -11.09 -22.73 -11.12
N LEU A 426 -10.64 -23.08 -9.91
CA LEU A 426 -11.56 -23.33 -8.79
C LEU A 426 -12.34 -22.06 -8.39
N LEU A 427 -11.73 -20.89 -8.45
CA LEU A 427 -12.41 -19.61 -8.16
C LEU A 427 -13.54 -19.33 -9.15
N SER A 428 -13.29 -19.54 -10.44
CA SER A 428 -14.27 -19.29 -11.50
C SER A 428 -15.36 -20.38 -11.57
N GLU A 429 -15.00 -21.65 -11.44
CA GLU A 429 -15.95 -22.77 -11.60
C GLU A 429 -16.70 -23.14 -10.32
N CYS A 430 -16.09 -22.99 -9.13
CA CYS A 430 -16.68 -23.43 -7.86
C CYS A 430 -17.21 -22.29 -6.98
N PHE A 431 -16.57 -21.12 -7.03
CA PHE A 431 -16.74 -20.06 -6.03
C PHE A 431 -17.35 -18.77 -6.59
N ASP A 432 -17.92 -18.82 -7.80
CA ASP A 432 -18.63 -17.70 -8.45
C ASP A 432 -17.85 -16.37 -8.42
N ASP A 433 -16.52 -16.41 -8.55
CA ASP A 433 -15.61 -15.26 -8.47
C ASP A 433 -15.76 -14.42 -7.17
N ASP A 434 -16.02 -15.08 -6.05
CA ASP A 434 -16.19 -14.44 -4.73
C ASP A 434 -14.95 -13.64 -4.29
N LEU A 435 -15.16 -12.34 -4.03
CA LEU A 435 -14.09 -11.41 -3.66
C LEU A 435 -13.42 -11.75 -2.31
N VAL A 436 -14.15 -12.33 -1.35
CA VAL A 436 -13.60 -12.71 -0.04
C VAL A 436 -12.61 -13.86 -0.22
N ILE A 437 -12.99 -14.87 -1.02
CA ILE A 437 -12.11 -16.01 -1.34
C ILE A 437 -10.94 -15.55 -2.20
N GLN A 438 -11.18 -14.72 -3.23
CA GLN A 438 -10.11 -14.19 -4.07
C GLN A 438 -9.05 -13.41 -3.26
N THR A 439 -9.50 -12.57 -2.33
CA THR A 439 -8.61 -11.82 -1.43
C THR A 439 -7.83 -12.78 -0.52
N ALA A 440 -8.49 -13.81 -0.02
CA ALA A 440 -7.87 -14.82 0.84
C ALA A 440 -6.81 -15.65 0.10
N LEU A 441 -7.11 -16.11 -1.12
CA LEU A 441 -6.16 -16.80 -2.00
C LEU A 441 -4.97 -15.90 -2.32
N THR A 442 -5.22 -14.65 -2.72
CA THR A 442 -4.17 -13.67 -3.03
C THR A 442 -3.21 -13.50 -1.85
N LYS A 443 -3.76 -13.37 -0.63
CA LYS A 443 -2.98 -13.31 0.61
C LYS A 443 -2.15 -14.58 0.84
N SER A 444 -2.75 -15.76 0.66
CA SER A 444 -2.04 -17.04 0.82
C SER A 444 -0.90 -17.21 -0.17
N PHE A 445 -1.07 -16.82 -1.43
CA PHE A 445 0.00 -16.81 -2.42
C PHE A 445 1.16 -15.91 -2.00
N THR A 446 0.87 -14.70 -1.51
CA THR A 446 1.90 -13.81 -0.96
C THR A 446 2.58 -14.43 0.28
N ASP A 447 1.82 -15.08 1.16
CA ASP A 447 2.36 -15.62 2.42
C ASP A 447 3.34 -16.78 2.17
N PHE A 448 3.03 -17.75 1.30
CA PHE A 448 3.99 -18.84 1.03
C PHE A 448 5.17 -18.37 0.17
N ILE A 449 4.96 -17.47 -0.80
CA ILE A 449 6.05 -16.90 -1.61
C ILE A 449 7.02 -16.11 -0.71
N ARG A 450 6.51 -15.49 0.36
CA ARG A 450 7.32 -14.83 1.38
C ARG A 450 8.15 -15.81 2.22
N LEU A 451 7.60 -16.99 2.55
CA LEU A 451 8.35 -18.02 3.29
C LEU A 451 9.55 -18.53 2.47
N PHE A 452 9.44 -18.52 1.13
CA PHE A 452 10.52 -18.89 0.25
C PHE A 452 11.58 -17.78 0.11
N ALA A 453 12.68 -17.89 0.86
CA ALA A 453 13.75 -16.88 0.87
C ALA A 453 14.47 -16.66 -0.49
N ARG A 454 14.27 -17.53 -1.50
CA ARG A 454 14.86 -17.38 -2.84
C ARG A 454 13.84 -16.95 -3.91
N SER A 455 12.61 -16.62 -3.53
CA SER A 455 11.54 -16.28 -4.47
C SER A 455 11.91 -15.14 -5.43
N SER A 456 12.39 -14.00 -4.89
CA SER A 456 12.79 -12.84 -5.70
C SER A 456 13.94 -13.14 -6.68
N GLU A 457 14.87 -14.02 -6.30
CA GLU A 457 15.98 -14.43 -7.18
C GLU A 457 15.49 -15.38 -8.28
N TYR A 458 14.66 -16.37 -7.92
CA TYR A 458 14.18 -17.40 -8.84
C TYR A 458 13.24 -16.81 -9.89
N VAL A 459 12.36 -15.88 -9.51
CA VAL A 459 11.52 -15.14 -10.47
C VAL A 459 12.39 -14.33 -11.43
N SER A 460 13.47 -13.70 -10.94
CA SER A 460 14.40 -12.95 -11.80
C SER A 460 15.16 -13.85 -12.78
N LEU A 461 15.60 -15.03 -12.34
CA LEU A 461 16.27 -16.03 -13.19
C LEU A 461 15.31 -16.63 -14.23
N TYR A 462 14.06 -16.89 -13.86
CA TYR A 462 13.03 -17.37 -14.78
C TYR A 462 12.78 -16.36 -15.91
N ILE A 463 12.64 -15.08 -15.58
CA ILE A 463 12.47 -14.02 -16.59
C ILE A 463 13.74 -13.92 -17.46
N ASP A 464 14.92 -14.02 -16.86
CA ASP A 464 16.20 -13.98 -17.58
C ASP A 464 16.36 -15.15 -18.58
N ASP A 465 15.95 -16.37 -18.23
CA ASP A 465 16.01 -17.53 -19.13
C ASP A 465 14.95 -17.45 -20.24
N ASN A 466 13.72 -17.02 -19.92
CA ASN A 466 12.67 -16.82 -20.91
C ASN A 466 13.06 -15.79 -21.96
N LEU A 467 13.66 -14.67 -21.57
CA LEU A 467 14.10 -13.61 -22.50
C LEU A 467 15.38 -13.96 -23.29
N LYS A 468 16.14 -14.97 -22.85
CA LYS A 468 17.35 -15.48 -23.56
C LYS A 468 17.07 -16.63 -24.51
N ARG A 469 16.14 -17.53 -24.16
CA ARG A 469 15.89 -18.78 -24.90
C ARG A 469 14.41 -19.09 -25.03
N GLY A 470 13.62 -18.83 -24.00
CA GLY A 470 12.21 -19.24 -23.93
C GLY A 470 11.28 -18.58 -24.94
N ILE A 471 11.66 -17.42 -25.51
CA ILE A 471 10.89 -16.74 -26.57
C ILE A 471 11.31 -17.15 -27.99
N ARG A 472 12.34 -17.98 -28.14
CA ARG A 472 12.87 -18.35 -29.45
C ARG A 472 11.89 -19.27 -30.18
N GLY A 473 11.31 -18.78 -31.28
CA GLY A 473 10.38 -19.54 -32.11
C GLY A 473 8.92 -19.49 -31.66
N LYS A 474 8.58 -18.69 -30.65
CA LYS A 474 7.20 -18.43 -30.21
C LYS A 474 6.55 -17.32 -31.02
N THR A 475 5.21 -17.35 -31.11
CA THR A 475 4.40 -16.27 -31.68
C THR A 475 4.29 -15.08 -30.73
N GLU A 476 3.95 -13.88 -31.24
CA GLU A 476 3.79 -12.68 -30.40
C GLU A 476 2.74 -12.88 -29.28
N ALA A 477 1.64 -13.60 -29.56
CA ALA A 477 0.61 -13.90 -28.58
C ALA A 477 1.10 -14.81 -27.45
N GLU A 478 1.90 -15.83 -27.76
CA GLU A 478 2.50 -16.71 -26.74
C GLU A 478 3.55 -15.98 -25.91
N VAL A 479 4.30 -15.04 -26.52
CA VAL A 479 5.23 -14.17 -25.78
C VAL A 479 4.46 -13.28 -24.81
N ASP A 480 3.32 -12.71 -25.25
CA ASP A 480 2.46 -11.90 -24.41
C ASP A 480 1.93 -12.65 -23.18
N GLU A 481 1.50 -13.91 -23.34
CA GLU A 481 1.04 -14.75 -22.25
C GLU A 481 2.16 -15.04 -21.23
N VAL A 482 3.37 -15.33 -21.70
CA VAL A 482 4.54 -15.55 -20.82
C VAL A 482 4.89 -14.29 -20.04
N LEU A 483 4.81 -13.12 -20.67
CA LEU A 483 5.04 -11.84 -20.00
C LEU A 483 3.96 -11.56 -18.94
N ASP A 484 2.69 -11.85 -19.21
CA ASP A 484 1.62 -11.67 -18.22
C ASP A 484 1.81 -12.59 -17.01
N LYS A 485 2.15 -13.87 -17.22
CA LYS A 485 2.48 -14.79 -16.13
C LYS A 485 3.65 -14.28 -15.28
N ALA A 486 4.68 -13.73 -15.91
CA ALA A 486 5.81 -13.12 -15.19
C ALA A 486 5.38 -11.91 -14.32
N ILE A 487 4.48 -11.06 -14.84
CA ILE A 487 3.95 -9.91 -14.10
C ILE A 487 3.07 -10.34 -12.93
N VAL A 488 2.24 -11.38 -13.11
CA VAL A 488 1.43 -11.98 -12.02
C VAL A 488 2.34 -12.42 -10.87
N LEU A 489 3.45 -13.10 -11.14
CA LEU A 489 4.40 -13.52 -10.10
C LEU A 489 5.05 -12.33 -9.40
N ILE A 490 5.42 -11.28 -10.14
CA ILE A 490 5.99 -10.06 -9.57
C ILE A 490 5.01 -9.38 -8.61
N ARG A 491 3.70 -9.44 -8.88
CA ARG A 491 2.66 -8.89 -8.01
C ARG A 491 2.66 -9.54 -6.63
N TYR A 492 2.90 -10.85 -6.55
CA TYR A 492 2.92 -11.60 -5.30
C TYR A 492 4.23 -11.47 -4.49
N LEU A 493 5.29 -10.91 -5.08
CA LEU A 493 6.58 -10.75 -4.39
C LEU A 493 6.49 -9.69 -3.28
N PRO A 494 6.86 -10.03 -2.03
CA PRO A 494 6.85 -9.08 -0.91
C PRO A 494 8.02 -8.09 -0.94
N ASP A 495 9.19 -8.55 -1.39
CA ASP A 495 10.45 -7.79 -1.42
C ASP A 495 10.81 -7.39 -2.86
N ARG A 496 10.08 -6.41 -3.39
CA ARG A 496 10.22 -5.96 -4.79
C ARG A 496 11.56 -5.28 -5.05
N ASP A 497 12.16 -4.65 -4.05
CA ASP A 497 13.48 -4.02 -4.11
C ASP A 497 14.63 -5.05 -4.24
N LEU A 498 14.49 -6.21 -3.60
CA LEU A 498 15.42 -7.32 -3.76
C LEU A 498 15.31 -7.89 -5.18
N PHE A 499 14.08 -8.11 -5.68
CA PHE A 499 13.84 -8.47 -7.07
C PHE A 499 14.43 -7.43 -8.04
N GLN A 500 14.25 -6.13 -7.75
CA GLN A 500 14.79 -5.04 -8.56
C GLN A 500 16.31 -5.18 -8.72
N THR A 501 17.02 -5.47 -7.63
CA THR A 501 18.48 -5.62 -7.61
C THR A 501 18.93 -6.80 -8.47
N TYR A 502 18.29 -7.96 -8.33
CA TYR A 502 18.56 -9.14 -9.16
C TYR A 502 18.26 -8.88 -10.64
N TYR A 503 17.08 -8.32 -10.92
CA TYR A 503 16.67 -8.01 -12.29
C TYR A 503 17.59 -6.98 -12.96
N GLN A 504 18.00 -5.93 -12.23
CA GLN A 504 18.95 -4.93 -12.72
C GLN A 504 20.28 -5.56 -13.14
N ARG A 505 20.76 -6.52 -12.34
CA ARG A 505 21.99 -7.28 -12.63
C ARG A 505 21.84 -8.16 -13.86
N HIS A 506 20.74 -8.90 -13.97
CA HIS A 506 20.48 -9.77 -15.13
C HIS A 506 20.29 -8.96 -16.42
N LEU A 507 19.47 -7.91 -16.37
CA LEU A 507 19.27 -6.99 -17.49
C LEU A 507 20.58 -6.35 -17.95
N GLY A 508 21.40 -5.87 -17.01
CA GLY A 508 22.70 -5.26 -17.33
C GLY A 508 23.65 -6.22 -18.05
N ARG A 509 23.68 -7.49 -17.63
CA ARG A 509 24.46 -8.54 -18.32
C ARG A 509 23.89 -8.87 -19.69
N ARG A 510 22.56 -8.96 -19.84
CA ARG A 510 21.93 -9.27 -21.14
C ARG A 510 22.20 -8.18 -22.17
N LEU A 511 22.03 -6.92 -21.76
CA LEU A 511 22.23 -5.76 -22.62
C LEU A 511 23.70 -5.59 -23.04
N LEU A 512 24.67 -5.71 -22.12
CA LEU A 512 26.09 -5.50 -22.45
C LEU A 512 26.70 -6.67 -23.24
N HIS A 513 26.23 -7.90 -23.04
CA HIS A 513 26.77 -9.07 -23.74
C HIS A 513 26.01 -9.44 -25.01
N GLY A 514 25.00 -8.64 -25.40
CA GLY A 514 24.19 -8.89 -26.60
C GLY A 514 23.51 -10.26 -26.58
N LYS A 515 22.97 -10.65 -25.42
CA LYS A 515 22.30 -11.95 -25.20
C LYS A 515 20.76 -11.86 -25.18
N SER A 516 20.20 -10.67 -25.29
CA SER A 516 18.75 -10.50 -25.44
C SER A 516 18.34 -10.92 -26.86
N GLU A 517 17.28 -11.73 -26.98
CA GLU A 517 16.76 -12.15 -28.29
C GLU A 517 16.07 -10.99 -29.03
N SER A 518 15.32 -10.14 -28.30
CA SER A 518 14.66 -8.96 -28.86
C SER A 518 14.66 -7.79 -27.89
N HIS A 519 15.06 -6.60 -28.37
CA HIS A 519 15.01 -5.36 -27.60
C HIS A 519 13.57 -4.85 -27.38
N ASP A 520 12.63 -5.24 -28.25
CA ASP A 520 11.25 -4.76 -28.17
C ASP A 520 10.48 -5.50 -27.07
N VAL A 521 10.69 -6.82 -26.94
CA VAL A 521 10.14 -7.62 -25.82
C VAL A 521 10.69 -7.12 -24.48
N GLU A 522 11.98 -6.74 -24.40
CA GLU A 522 12.57 -6.16 -23.19
C GLU A 522 11.96 -4.79 -22.83
N LYS A 523 11.57 -3.98 -23.83
CA LYS A 523 10.83 -2.73 -23.56
C LYS A 523 9.39 -2.99 -23.14
N GLN A 524 8.76 -4.02 -23.70
CA GLN A 524 7.37 -4.40 -23.39
C GLN A 524 7.23 -4.85 -21.94
N ILE A 525 8.11 -5.73 -21.46
CA ILE A 525 8.12 -6.15 -20.05
C ILE A 525 8.34 -4.97 -19.09
N LEU A 526 9.22 -4.02 -19.45
CA LEU A 526 9.41 -2.80 -18.66
C LEU A 526 8.17 -1.90 -18.64
N SER A 527 7.45 -1.81 -19.77
CA SER A 527 6.18 -1.06 -19.83
C SER A 527 5.13 -1.68 -18.90
N ARG A 528 4.98 -3.01 -18.90
CA ARG A 528 4.05 -3.71 -18.00
C ARG A 528 4.48 -3.57 -16.53
N MET A 529 5.77 -3.71 -16.23
CA MET A 529 6.29 -3.46 -14.87
C MET A 529 6.05 -2.02 -14.41
N LYS A 530 6.12 -1.04 -15.32
CA LYS A 530 5.84 0.37 -15.00
C LYS A 530 4.36 0.62 -14.68
N GLN A 531 3.45 -0.04 -15.39
CA GLN A 531 2.01 0.06 -15.12
C GLN A 531 1.67 -0.51 -13.73
N GLU A 532 2.28 -1.64 -13.35
CA GLU A 532 1.97 -2.33 -12.09
C GLU A 532 2.74 -1.78 -10.88
N LEU A 533 4.03 -1.45 -11.05
CA LEU A 533 4.94 -1.07 -9.95
C LEU A 533 5.27 0.42 -9.92
N GLY A 534 4.86 1.17 -10.94
CA GLY A 534 5.09 2.61 -11.05
C GLY A 534 6.43 3.02 -11.69
N GLN A 535 6.56 4.31 -11.96
CA GLN A 535 7.70 4.90 -12.65
C GLN A 535 8.99 4.93 -11.80
N GLU A 536 8.89 5.16 -10.49
CA GLU A 536 10.08 5.22 -9.63
C GLU A 536 10.85 3.90 -9.63
N PHE A 537 10.13 2.77 -9.68
CA PHE A 537 10.71 1.43 -9.72
C PHE A 537 11.49 1.17 -11.02
N THR A 538 10.92 1.56 -12.16
CA THR A 538 11.47 1.29 -13.50
C THR A 538 12.49 2.32 -13.96
N SER A 539 12.60 3.46 -13.28
CA SER A 539 13.50 4.59 -13.64
C SER A 539 14.95 4.18 -13.94
N ARG A 540 15.52 3.26 -13.16
CA ARG A 540 16.90 2.77 -13.37
C ARG A 540 17.01 1.93 -14.64
N PHE A 541 16.03 1.06 -14.91
CA PHE A 541 16.02 0.22 -16.10
C PHE A 541 15.84 1.07 -17.37
N GLU A 542 14.92 2.04 -17.35
CA GLU A 542 14.73 3.00 -18.45
C GLU A 542 16.03 3.81 -18.69
N GLY A 543 16.73 4.20 -17.62
CA GLY A 543 18.04 4.84 -17.68
C GLY A 543 19.10 4.00 -18.40
N MET A 544 19.12 2.68 -18.16
CA MET A 544 20.04 1.76 -18.85
C MET A 544 19.78 1.72 -20.36
N PHE A 545 18.51 1.67 -20.80
CA PHE A 545 18.17 1.72 -22.23
C PHE A 545 18.52 3.06 -22.87
N ARG A 546 18.30 4.17 -22.15
CA ARG A 546 18.66 5.51 -22.61
C ARG A 546 20.18 5.65 -22.80
N ASP A 547 20.97 5.14 -21.85
CA ASP A 547 22.43 5.13 -21.95
C ASP A 547 22.90 4.37 -23.20
N LEU A 548 22.29 3.23 -23.54
CA LEU A 548 22.64 2.46 -24.74
C LEU A 548 22.26 3.17 -26.05
N GLY A 549 21.09 3.80 -26.10
CA GLY A 549 20.69 4.62 -27.26
C GLY A 549 21.66 5.79 -27.48
N LEU A 550 21.93 6.55 -26.41
CA LEU A 550 22.91 7.66 -26.45
C LEU A 550 24.32 7.18 -26.80
N SER A 551 24.70 5.97 -26.38
CA SER A 551 26.00 5.38 -26.69
C SER A 551 26.15 5.00 -28.17
N SER A 552 25.08 4.50 -28.80
CA SER A 552 25.06 4.21 -30.23
C SER A 552 25.19 5.49 -31.07
N GLU A 553 24.49 6.54 -30.66
CA GLU A 553 24.60 7.87 -31.27
C GLU A 553 26.02 8.45 -31.09
N LEU A 554 26.59 8.36 -29.88
CA LEU A 554 27.95 8.81 -29.58
C LEU A 554 29.01 8.04 -30.38
N THR A 555 28.85 6.74 -30.54
CA THR A 555 29.76 5.91 -31.35
C THR A 555 29.70 6.32 -32.82
N SER A 556 28.49 6.57 -33.34
CA SER A 556 28.31 7.03 -34.72
C SER A 556 28.90 8.43 -34.94
N ALA A 557 28.72 9.33 -33.98
CA ALA A 557 29.30 10.68 -34.01
C ALA A 557 30.83 10.66 -33.92
N TYR A 558 31.40 9.79 -33.07
CA TYR A 558 32.86 9.62 -32.99
C TYR A 558 33.44 9.05 -34.29
N ARG A 559 32.77 8.07 -34.89
CA ARG A 559 33.18 7.49 -36.19
C ARG A 559 33.20 8.57 -37.29
N ALA A 560 32.15 9.39 -37.37
CA ALA A 560 32.10 10.52 -38.31
C ALA A 560 33.21 11.56 -38.04
N HIS A 561 33.51 11.86 -36.77
CA HIS A 561 34.63 12.73 -36.41
C HIS A 561 35.98 12.15 -36.85
N MET A 562 36.20 10.84 -36.66
CA MET A 562 37.42 10.17 -37.12
C MET A 562 37.57 10.21 -38.65
N ASP A 563 36.47 10.05 -39.39
CA ASP A 563 36.47 10.18 -40.86
C ASP A 563 36.82 11.61 -41.32
N THR A 564 36.50 12.63 -40.51
CA THR A 564 36.74 14.05 -40.84
C THR A 564 38.19 14.49 -40.55
N VAL A 565 38.81 13.91 -39.51
CA VAL A 565 40.18 14.26 -39.07
C VAL A 565 41.26 13.66 -39.99
N GLY A 566 40.92 12.72 -40.88
CA GLY A 566 41.78 12.32 -42.01
C GLY A 566 43.11 11.66 -41.61
N ASP A 567 43.13 10.85 -40.56
CA ASP A 567 44.32 10.08 -40.17
C ASP A 567 44.36 8.74 -40.94
N ASP A 568 44.77 8.81 -42.22
CA ASP A 568 44.77 7.69 -43.18
C ASP A 568 45.69 6.51 -42.79
N GLY A 569 46.52 6.65 -41.75
CA GLY A 569 47.34 5.56 -41.20
C GLY A 569 46.61 4.65 -40.19
N ASN A 570 45.40 5.00 -39.76
CA ASN A 570 44.86 4.58 -38.47
C ASN A 570 43.59 3.70 -38.51
N ARG A 571 43.18 3.21 -39.69
CA ARG A 571 42.02 2.31 -39.91
C ARG A 571 42.19 0.87 -39.39
N ALA A 572 43.13 0.61 -38.48
CA ALA A 572 43.43 -0.75 -38.03
C ALA A 572 42.38 -1.33 -37.05
N MET A 573 41.66 -0.49 -36.29
CA MET A 573 40.70 -0.93 -35.27
C MET A 573 39.42 -0.09 -35.28
N ASP A 574 38.26 -0.74 -35.38
CA ASP A 574 36.95 -0.12 -35.19
C ASP A 574 36.55 -0.19 -33.71
N LEU A 575 36.11 0.94 -33.16
CA LEU A 575 35.81 1.10 -31.75
C LEU A 575 34.31 1.32 -31.55
N ASN A 576 33.67 0.42 -30.81
CA ASN A 576 32.29 0.58 -30.38
C ASN A 576 32.25 0.86 -28.87
N ILE A 577 31.60 1.95 -28.46
CA ILE A 577 31.64 2.42 -27.07
C ILE A 577 30.24 2.44 -26.47
N SER A 578 30.14 1.90 -25.26
CA SER A 578 28.98 2.06 -24.39
C SER A 578 29.35 2.92 -23.18
N VAL A 579 28.86 4.16 -23.15
CA VAL A 579 29.04 5.09 -22.03
C VAL A 579 27.88 4.92 -21.05
N LEU A 580 28.20 4.45 -19.85
CA LEU A 580 27.21 4.04 -18.85
C LEU A 580 27.19 5.01 -17.66
N THR A 581 26.00 5.39 -17.20
CA THR A 581 25.82 6.27 -16.05
C THR A 581 25.89 5.47 -14.74
N THR A 582 26.85 5.78 -13.85
CA THR A 582 27.14 5.02 -12.61
C THR A 582 25.93 4.74 -11.71
N ASN A 583 24.90 5.60 -11.71
CA ASN A 583 23.73 5.45 -10.84
C ASN A 583 22.66 4.48 -11.41
N TYR A 584 22.67 4.21 -12.71
CA TYR A 584 21.69 3.34 -13.36
C TYR A 584 22.17 1.90 -13.51
N TRP A 585 23.49 1.68 -13.49
CA TRP A 585 24.09 0.37 -13.74
C TRP A 585 24.54 -0.29 -12.43
N PRO A 586 24.39 -1.62 -12.29
CA PRO A 586 24.86 -2.34 -11.10
C PRO A 586 26.38 -2.25 -10.95
N GLN A 587 26.86 -1.98 -9.72
CA GLN A 587 28.30 -1.83 -9.44
C GLN A 587 29.11 -3.08 -9.79
N GLU A 588 28.52 -4.28 -9.61
CA GLU A 588 29.19 -5.55 -9.91
C GLU A 588 29.37 -5.76 -11.41
N VAL A 589 28.41 -5.29 -12.21
CA VAL A 589 28.50 -5.32 -13.68
C VAL A 589 29.52 -4.30 -14.17
N MET A 590 29.67 -3.17 -13.47
CA MET A 590 30.69 -2.15 -13.77
C MET A 590 32.11 -2.51 -13.26
N GLY A 591 32.37 -3.77 -12.87
CA GLY A 591 33.71 -4.22 -12.48
C GLY A 591 34.22 -3.69 -11.13
N ARG A 592 33.33 -3.20 -10.26
CA ARG A 592 33.68 -2.84 -8.88
C ARG A 592 33.37 -4.03 -7.96
N GLN A 593 34.37 -4.83 -7.61
CA GLN A 593 34.19 -5.88 -6.60
C GLN A 593 34.14 -5.25 -5.20
N ALA A 594 33.29 -5.83 -4.35
CA ALA A 594 32.91 -5.33 -3.03
C ALA A 594 33.92 -5.64 -1.91
N SER A 595 35.21 -5.80 -2.20
CA SER A 595 36.22 -5.88 -1.14
C SER A 595 36.54 -4.46 -0.66
N VAL A 596 36.35 -4.22 0.63
CA VAL A 596 36.41 -2.96 1.41
C VAL A 596 37.77 -2.23 1.38
N SER A 597 38.67 -2.56 0.46
CA SER A 597 39.88 -1.75 0.22
C SER A 597 39.73 -0.99 -1.07
N ASP A 598 39.89 0.33 -0.99
CA ASP A 598 39.85 1.34 -2.06
C ASP A 598 40.94 1.15 -3.14
N ARG A 599 41.48 -0.08 -3.28
CA ARG A 599 42.60 -0.45 -4.14
C ARG A 599 42.29 -1.56 -5.15
N SER A 600 41.23 -2.36 -5.01
CA SER A 600 40.91 -3.39 -6.03
C SER A 600 40.02 -2.83 -7.14
N ARG A 601 40.53 -1.81 -7.84
CA ARG A 601 40.02 -1.51 -9.19
C ARG A 601 40.45 -2.69 -10.05
N VAL A 602 39.56 -3.20 -10.90
CA VAL A 602 39.94 -4.17 -11.93
C VAL A 602 40.82 -3.42 -12.93
N SER A 603 42.12 -3.39 -12.65
CA SER A 603 43.14 -2.86 -13.55
C SER A 603 43.40 -3.90 -14.63
N CYS A 604 43.64 -3.41 -15.83
CA CYS A 604 44.12 -4.21 -16.93
C CYS A 604 45.10 -3.33 -17.71
N ASN A 605 46.31 -3.82 -17.90
CA ASN A 605 47.28 -3.14 -18.72
C ASN A 605 46.91 -3.34 -20.19
N PHE A 606 46.20 -2.37 -20.76
CA PHE A 606 45.83 -2.41 -22.17
C PHE A 606 47.06 -2.30 -23.09
N PRO A 607 47.08 -3.03 -24.22
CA PRO A 607 48.08 -2.86 -25.27
C PRO A 607 48.18 -1.41 -25.75
N HIS A 608 49.34 -1.02 -26.29
CA HIS A 608 49.62 0.36 -26.68
C HIS A 608 48.63 0.89 -27.73
N GLU A 609 48.22 0.04 -28.68
CA GLU A 609 47.24 0.36 -29.72
C GLU A 609 45.88 0.74 -29.11
N VAL A 610 45.43 -0.01 -28.11
CA VAL A 610 44.14 0.21 -27.43
C VAL A 610 44.19 1.49 -26.59
N ARG A 611 45.31 1.74 -25.89
CA ARG A 611 45.48 2.96 -25.07
C ARG A 611 45.44 4.23 -25.91
N ARG A 612 45.99 4.20 -27.13
CA ARG A 612 45.94 5.33 -28.07
C ARG A 612 44.50 5.65 -28.47
N VAL A 613 43.71 4.63 -28.79
CA VAL A 613 42.30 4.78 -29.16
C VAL A 613 41.46 5.26 -27.96
N GLN A 614 41.72 4.77 -26.75
CA GLN A 614 41.09 5.26 -25.51
C GLN A 614 41.34 6.77 -25.30
N ALA A 615 42.60 7.22 -25.44
CA ALA A 615 42.96 8.62 -25.26
C ALA A 615 42.31 9.54 -26.32
N SER A 616 42.25 9.08 -27.58
CA SER A 616 41.55 9.81 -28.66
C SER A 616 40.07 10.01 -28.34
N PHE A 617 39.39 8.96 -27.89
CA PHE A 617 37.98 9.07 -27.51
C PHE A 617 37.76 9.95 -26.27
N GLU A 618 38.62 9.84 -25.24
CA GLU A 618 38.52 10.68 -24.05
C GLU A 618 38.63 12.17 -24.39
N GLN A 619 39.54 12.54 -25.29
CA GLN A 619 39.67 13.92 -25.76
C GLN A 619 38.41 14.39 -26.48
N PHE A 620 37.86 13.58 -27.40
CA PHE A 620 36.60 13.88 -28.10
C PHE A 620 35.42 14.05 -27.13
N TYR A 621 35.30 13.16 -26.15
CA TYR A 621 34.20 13.19 -25.19
C TYR A 621 34.28 14.40 -24.25
N LEU A 622 35.49 14.71 -23.74
CA LEU A 622 35.69 15.85 -22.85
C LEU A 622 35.55 17.20 -23.57
N ALA A 623 35.92 17.28 -24.85
CA ALA A 623 35.69 18.48 -25.66
C ALA A 623 34.20 18.82 -25.80
N THR A 624 33.35 17.79 -25.88
CA THR A 624 31.89 17.96 -26.03
C THR A 624 31.18 18.08 -24.68
N ARG A 625 31.70 17.45 -23.61
CA ARG A 625 31.05 17.35 -22.30
C ARG A 625 32.02 17.69 -21.16
N ASN A 626 32.11 18.98 -20.83
CA ASN A 626 32.92 19.50 -19.72
C ASN A 626 32.44 19.00 -18.35
N GLY A 627 33.39 18.77 -17.43
CA GLY A 627 33.11 18.45 -16.02
C GLY A 627 32.78 16.98 -15.71
N ARG A 628 32.93 16.06 -16.69
CA ARG A 628 32.72 14.61 -16.48
C ARG A 628 34.06 13.88 -16.43
N LYS A 629 34.11 12.74 -15.70
CA LYS A 629 35.26 11.84 -15.66
C LYS A 629 34.85 10.47 -16.17
N LEU A 630 35.57 9.96 -17.17
CA LEU A 630 35.36 8.61 -17.70
C LEU A 630 36.16 7.59 -16.90
N THR A 631 35.69 6.34 -16.88
CA THR A 631 36.38 5.21 -16.27
C THR A 631 36.12 3.98 -17.13
N TRP A 632 37.20 3.40 -17.67
CA TRP A 632 37.13 2.22 -18.52
C TRP A 632 36.91 0.96 -17.70
N VAL A 633 35.97 0.12 -18.14
CA VAL A 633 35.64 -1.17 -17.50
C VAL A 633 36.01 -2.29 -18.48
N ALA A 634 37.11 -2.98 -18.20
CA ALA A 634 37.63 -4.05 -19.07
C ALA A 634 36.82 -5.36 -18.97
N SER A 635 36.09 -5.58 -17.87
CA SER A 635 35.44 -6.86 -17.57
C SER A 635 34.23 -7.18 -18.44
N THR A 636 33.57 -6.18 -19.01
CA THR A 636 32.33 -6.32 -19.79
C THR A 636 32.53 -6.19 -21.30
N GLY A 637 33.73 -5.80 -21.75
CA GLY A 637 34.03 -5.59 -23.16
C GLY A 637 34.29 -6.90 -23.92
N SER A 638 34.18 -6.80 -25.24
CA SER A 638 34.56 -7.83 -26.21
C SER A 638 35.35 -7.21 -27.36
N ALA A 639 36.20 -8.01 -27.99
CA ALA A 639 36.98 -7.63 -29.14
C ALA A 639 36.92 -8.71 -30.22
N ASP A 640 36.90 -8.29 -31.48
CA ASP A 640 37.02 -9.17 -32.64
C ASP A 640 38.48 -9.17 -33.11
N MET A 641 39.11 -10.34 -33.06
CA MET A 641 40.50 -10.53 -33.44
C MET A 641 40.59 -11.41 -34.69
N ARG A 642 41.48 -11.06 -35.62
CA ARG A 642 41.85 -11.95 -36.73
C ARG A 642 43.10 -12.70 -36.32
N CYS A 643 43.00 -14.03 -36.20
CA CYS A 643 44.12 -14.88 -35.85
C CYS A 643 44.57 -15.71 -37.06
N THR A 644 45.86 -15.66 -37.34
CA THR A 644 46.51 -16.42 -38.40
C THR A 644 47.31 -17.56 -37.79
N PHE A 645 47.05 -18.79 -38.25
CA PHE A 645 47.75 -19.98 -37.79
C PHE A 645 48.66 -20.51 -38.91
N PRO A 646 49.96 -20.72 -38.64
CA PRO A 646 50.94 -21.15 -39.65
C PRO A 646 50.64 -22.56 -40.17
N ALA A 647 51.15 -22.93 -41.35
CA ALA A 647 51.00 -24.28 -41.88
C ALA A 647 51.83 -25.28 -41.04
N VAL A 648 51.28 -26.46 -40.76
CA VAL A 648 51.99 -27.49 -39.96
C VAL A 648 52.82 -28.38 -40.90
N PRO A 649 54.16 -28.46 -40.74
CA PRO A 649 55.00 -29.29 -41.60
C PRO A 649 54.61 -30.78 -41.53
N GLY A 650 54.48 -31.44 -42.68
CA GLY A 650 54.24 -32.90 -42.77
C GLY A 650 52.80 -33.39 -42.59
N LYS A 651 51.79 -32.50 -42.52
CA LYS A 651 50.36 -32.86 -42.43
C LYS A 651 49.65 -32.60 -43.77
N SER A 652 48.69 -33.45 -44.16
CA SER A 652 47.84 -33.27 -45.35
C SER A 652 46.49 -32.62 -45.00
N GLY A 653 45.86 -31.93 -45.96
CA GLY A 653 44.54 -31.29 -45.80
C GLY A 653 44.58 -29.82 -45.30
N PRO A 654 43.56 -29.34 -44.57
CA PRO A 654 43.46 -27.94 -44.10
C PRO A 654 44.62 -27.49 -43.21
N LEU A 655 45.36 -28.43 -42.63
CA LEU A 655 46.52 -28.18 -41.77
C LEU A 655 47.81 -27.89 -42.56
N ALA A 656 47.81 -28.15 -43.88
CA ALA A 656 48.93 -27.92 -44.80
C ALA A 656 48.98 -26.47 -45.34
N ARG A 657 47.96 -25.65 -45.05
CA ARG A 657 47.83 -24.26 -45.50
C ARG A 657 47.72 -23.33 -44.30
N GLU A 658 48.04 -22.06 -44.53
CA GLU A 658 47.75 -20.98 -43.58
C GLU A 658 46.25 -20.93 -43.30
N ARG A 659 45.85 -20.86 -42.02
CA ARG A 659 44.44 -20.81 -41.61
C ARG A 659 44.16 -19.47 -40.94
N ARG A 660 43.07 -18.83 -41.34
CA ARG A 660 42.64 -17.54 -40.79
C ARG A 660 41.27 -17.72 -40.14
N TYR A 661 41.18 -17.34 -38.87
CA TYR A 661 39.94 -17.37 -38.11
C TYR A 661 39.65 -15.98 -37.52
N GLU A 662 38.37 -15.64 -37.44
CA GLU A 662 37.87 -14.45 -36.75
C GLU A 662 37.36 -14.88 -35.37
N LEU A 663 38.00 -14.38 -34.30
CA LEU A 663 37.73 -14.73 -32.92
C LEU A 663 37.07 -13.55 -32.19
N ASN A 664 35.83 -13.71 -31.76
CA ASN A 664 35.18 -12.81 -30.82
C ASN A 664 35.55 -13.24 -29.40
N VAL A 665 36.34 -12.44 -28.70
CA VAL A 665 36.91 -12.75 -27.38
C VAL A 665 36.59 -11.66 -26.36
N PRO A 666 36.49 -11.99 -25.06
CA PRO A 666 36.47 -10.98 -24.00
C PRO A 666 37.70 -10.07 -24.05
N THR A 667 37.59 -8.82 -23.59
CA THR A 667 38.71 -7.87 -23.56
C THR A 667 39.94 -8.39 -22.80
N PHE A 668 39.74 -9.11 -21.69
CA PHE A 668 40.84 -9.78 -20.97
C PHE A 668 41.52 -10.86 -21.82
N ALA A 669 40.75 -11.62 -22.60
CA ALA A 669 41.31 -12.64 -23.48
C ALA A 669 42.08 -12.00 -24.65
N MET A 670 41.61 -10.87 -25.18
CA MET A 670 42.37 -10.08 -26.16
C MET A 670 43.73 -9.64 -25.60
N ALA A 671 43.75 -9.06 -24.39
CA ALA A 671 44.99 -8.64 -23.74
C ALA A 671 45.97 -9.81 -23.55
N VAL A 672 45.47 -10.98 -23.13
CA VAL A 672 46.29 -12.19 -22.97
C VAL A 672 46.80 -12.71 -24.32
N LEU A 673 45.96 -12.80 -25.34
CA LEU A 673 46.34 -13.35 -26.65
C LEU A 673 47.39 -12.49 -27.37
N LEU A 674 47.32 -11.17 -27.22
CA LEU A 674 48.29 -10.26 -27.84
C LEU A 674 49.71 -10.41 -27.27
N LEU A 675 49.87 -10.88 -26.03
CA LEU A 675 51.18 -11.16 -25.43
C LEU A 675 51.95 -12.26 -26.17
N PHE A 676 51.26 -13.14 -26.88
CA PHE A 676 51.87 -14.25 -27.60
C PHE A 676 52.37 -13.86 -29.00
N ASN A 677 52.09 -12.63 -29.46
CA ASN A 677 52.63 -12.13 -30.74
C ASN A 677 54.12 -11.76 -30.65
N ASP A 678 54.61 -11.42 -29.46
CA ASP A 678 56.00 -11.00 -29.21
C ASP A 678 56.91 -12.18 -28.80
N LEU A 679 56.41 -13.42 -28.84
CA LEU A 679 57.13 -14.64 -28.43
C LEU A 679 57.53 -15.48 -29.64
N ASP A 680 58.68 -16.14 -29.54
CA ASP A 680 59.15 -17.08 -30.57
C ASP A 680 58.35 -18.40 -30.54
N GLU A 681 58.35 -19.12 -31.67
CA GLU A 681 57.59 -20.38 -31.81
C GLU A 681 57.98 -21.41 -30.74
N GLY A 682 57.03 -21.75 -29.86
CA GLY A 682 57.20 -22.78 -28.84
C GLY A 682 57.52 -22.25 -27.43
N GLU A 683 57.71 -20.94 -27.26
CA GLU A 683 57.83 -20.35 -25.93
C GLU A 683 56.51 -20.42 -25.15
N SER A 684 56.62 -20.53 -23.83
CA SER A 684 55.47 -20.65 -22.93
C SER A 684 55.57 -19.67 -21.77
N LEU A 685 54.46 -18.99 -21.49
CA LEU A 685 54.31 -18.09 -20.34
C LEU A 685 53.67 -18.82 -19.17
N SER A 686 54.16 -18.56 -17.96
CA SER A 686 53.50 -19.02 -16.73
C SER A 686 52.26 -18.18 -16.40
N PHE A 687 51.38 -18.73 -15.56
CA PHE A 687 50.22 -18.00 -15.03
C PHE A 687 50.64 -16.68 -14.37
N GLU A 688 51.72 -16.68 -13.59
CA GLU A 688 52.24 -15.52 -12.86
C GLU A 688 52.84 -14.46 -13.80
N GLU A 689 53.50 -14.88 -14.89
CA GLU A 689 54.05 -13.96 -15.90
C GLU A 689 52.94 -13.26 -16.68
N ILE A 690 51.89 -14.00 -17.05
CA ILE A 690 50.70 -13.42 -17.70
C ILE A 690 50.02 -12.45 -16.74
N GLN A 691 49.92 -12.80 -15.46
CA GLN A 691 49.33 -11.92 -14.44
C GLN A 691 50.15 -10.63 -14.27
N ALA A 692 51.47 -10.72 -14.17
CA ALA A 692 52.34 -9.55 -14.00
C ALA A 692 52.28 -8.61 -15.22
N LYS A 693 52.20 -9.15 -16.45
CA LYS A 693 52.12 -8.34 -17.68
C LYS A 693 50.75 -7.70 -17.89
N THR A 694 49.66 -8.40 -17.53
CA THR A 694 48.28 -7.94 -17.78
C THR A 694 47.62 -7.23 -16.61
N ASP A 695 48.15 -7.41 -15.39
CA ASP A 695 47.60 -6.92 -14.11
C ASP A 695 46.15 -7.38 -13.82
N ILE A 696 45.72 -8.52 -14.38
CA ILE A 696 44.36 -9.06 -14.21
C ILE A 696 44.26 -9.80 -12.85
N SER A 697 43.09 -9.71 -12.20
CA SER A 697 42.81 -10.45 -10.96
C SER A 697 42.96 -11.96 -11.15
N THR A 698 43.42 -12.69 -10.14
CA THR A 698 43.61 -14.15 -10.21
C THR A 698 42.32 -14.88 -10.64
N SER A 699 41.18 -14.46 -10.10
CA SER A 699 39.88 -15.07 -10.38
C SER A 699 39.41 -14.84 -11.83
N ASP A 700 39.65 -13.65 -12.37
CA ASP A 700 39.26 -13.32 -13.75
C ASP A 700 40.25 -13.88 -14.77
N LEU A 701 41.53 -13.95 -14.43
CA LEU A 701 42.56 -14.55 -15.26
C LEU A 701 42.32 -16.06 -15.43
N MET A 702 42.00 -16.78 -14.34
CA MET A 702 41.63 -18.20 -14.41
C MET A 702 40.43 -18.46 -15.34
N ARG A 703 39.39 -17.62 -15.26
CA ARG A 703 38.21 -17.70 -16.15
C ARG A 703 38.58 -17.40 -17.60
N THR A 704 39.37 -16.37 -17.82
CA THR A 704 39.83 -15.95 -19.15
C THR A 704 40.65 -17.06 -19.82
N LEU A 705 41.64 -17.61 -19.12
CA LEU A 705 42.49 -18.70 -19.60
C LEU A 705 41.70 -19.99 -19.84
N THR A 706 40.69 -20.29 -19.01
CA THR A 706 39.78 -21.42 -19.27
C THR A 706 39.05 -21.26 -20.60
N ALA A 707 38.63 -20.04 -20.96
CA ALA A 707 37.93 -19.77 -22.22
C ALA A 707 38.82 -19.92 -23.46
N VAL A 708 40.13 -19.64 -23.37
CA VAL A 708 41.06 -19.67 -24.53
C VAL A 708 42.00 -20.89 -24.58
N ALA A 709 42.19 -21.61 -23.47
CA ALA A 709 43.12 -22.74 -23.38
C ALA A 709 42.44 -24.10 -23.15
N VAL A 710 41.23 -24.12 -22.56
CA VAL A 710 40.52 -25.37 -22.21
C VAL A 710 39.31 -25.60 -23.11
N ALA A 711 38.56 -24.54 -23.46
CA ALA A 711 37.34 -24.66 -24.26
C ALA A 711 37.62 -25.22 -25.66
N PRO A 712 37.02 -26.35 -26.07
CA PRO A 712 37.35 -27.01 -27.34
C PRO A 712 37.11 -26.14 -28.57
N LYS A 713 36.10 -25.25 -28.52
CA LYS A 713 35.73 -24.36 -29.63
C LYS A 713 36.70 -23.19 -29.83
N SER A 714 37.45 -22.81 -28.80
CA SER A 714 38.30 -21.61 -28.78
C SER A 714 39.67 -21.90 -28.17
N ARG A 715 40.19 -23.13 -28.38
CA ARG A 715 41.47 -23.62 -27.84
C ARG A 715 42.67 -23.06 -28.62
N VAL A 716 42.85 -21.74 -28.54
CA VAL A 716 43.94 -20.99 -29.18
C VAL A 716 45.26 -21.20 -28.42
N LEU A 717 45.20 -21.46 -27.10
CA LEU A 717 46.36 -21.77 -26.28
C LEU A 717 46.38 -23.26 -25.87
N VAL A 718 47.57 -23.81 -25.67
CA VAL A 718 47.80 -25.13 -25.06
C VAL A 718 48.23 -24.92 -23.62
N LYS A 719 47.69 -25.72 -22.69
CA LYS A 719 48.02 -25.68 -21.26
C LYS A 719 48.88 -26.88 -20.87
N GLU A 720 49.92 -26.64 -20.10
CA GLU A 720 50.74 -27.66 -19.45
C GLU A 720 50.65 -27.51 -17.92
N PRO A 721 50.18 -28.52 -17.17
CA PRO A 721 49.69 -29.83 -17.61
C PRO A 721 48.28 -29.77 -18.24
N ALA A 722 47.99 -30.67 -19.19
CA ALA A 722 46.73 -30.72 -19.94
C ALA A 722 45.55 -31.27 -19.12
N ASN A 723 45.05 -30.48 -18.17
CA ASN A 723 43.86 -30.78 -17.37
C ASN A 723 42.75 -29.72 -17.58
N LYS A 724 41.53 -30.01 -17.10
CA LYS A 724 40.35 -29.14 -17.29
C LYS A 724 40.32 -27.90 -16.38
N SER A 725 41.24 -27.77 -15.40
CA SER A 725 41.23 -26.70 -14.40
C SER A 725 42.48 -25.82 -14.51
N VAL A 726 42.31 -24.50 -14.58
CA VAL A 726 43.44 -23.57 -14.55
C VAL A 726 43.83 -23.26 -13.10
N LYS A 727 45.12 -23.39 -12.76
CA LYS A 727 45.71 -23.12 -11.44
C LYS A 727 46.94 -22.22 -11.56
N GLN A 728 47.36 -21.64 -10.43
CA GLN A 728 48.64 -20.95 -10.30
C GLN A 728 49.79 -21.95 -10.54
N GLY A 729 50.80 -21.57 -11.32
CA GLY A 729 51.88 -22.45 -11.80
C GLY A 729 51.66 -23.17 -13.14
N ASP A 730 50.48 -23.06 -13.77
CA ASP A 730 50.26 -23.60 -15.12
C ASP A 730 51.02 -22.80 -16.19
N ARG A 731 51.48 -23.47 -17.25
CA ARG A 731 52.14 -22.82 -18.40
C ARG A 731 51.26 -22.86 -19.65
N PHE A 732 51.34 -21.82 -20.46
CA PHE A 732 50.52 -21.63 -21.66
C PHE A 732 51.40 -21.33 -22.88
N SER A 733 51.14 -22.01 -23.99
CA SER A 733 51.82 -21.81 -25.28
C SER A 733 50.81 -21.67 -26.43
N PHE A 734 51.25 -21.12 -27.57
CA PHE A 734 50.39 -20.93 -28.74
C PHE A 734 50.05 -22.26 -29.43
N ASN A 735 48.76 -22.52 -29.71
CA ASN A 735 48.32 -23.76 -30.35
C ASN A 735 48.35 -23.68 -31.89
N ALA A 736 49.51 -23.93 -32.50
CA ALA A 736 49.65 -23.98 -33.97
C ALA A 736 48.80 -25.08 -34.66
N SER A 737 48.34 -26.08 -33.89
CA SER A 737 47.53 -27.21 -34.40
C SER A 737 46.01 -26.97 -34.33
N PHE A 738 45.56 -25.80 -33.92
CA PHE A 738 44.13 -25.49 -33.75
C PHE A 738 43.34 -25.59 -35.07
N GLN A 739 42.16 -26.22 -35.00
CA GLN A 739 41.24 -26.36 -36.13
C GLN A 739 39.80 -26.17 -35.67
N SER A 740 39.02 -25.42 -36.45
CA SER A 740 37.58 -25.24 -36.26
C SER A 740 36.84 -25.45 -37.58
N LYS A 741 35.59 -25.93 -37.50
CA LYS A 741 34.68 -26.00 -38.66
C LYS A 741 34.09 -24.64 -39.05
N ALA A 742 34.09 -23.68 -38.14
CA ALA A 742 33.57 -22.33 -38.35
C ALA A 742 34.71 -21.31 -38.46
N VAL A 743 34.61 -20.41 -39.44
CA VAL A 743 35.57 -19.30 -39.66
C VAL A 743 35.45 -18.23 -38.58
N ARG A 744 34.21 -17.94 -38.15
CA ARG A 744 33.90 -17.06 -37.01
C ARG A 744 33.70 -17.89 -35.75
N ILE A 745 34.50 -17.62 -34.73
CA ILE A 745 34.54 -18.36 -33.48
C ILE A 745 34.25 -17.39 -32.34
N LYS A 746 33.23 -17.66 -31.54
CA LYS A 746 32.94 -16.89 -30.33
C LYS A 746 33.48 -17.63 -29.12
N ALA A 747 34.47 -17.05 -28.46
CA ALA A 747 34.97 -17.57 -27.20
C ALA A 747 33.89 -17.39 -26.11
N PRO A 748 33.68 -18.38 -25.24
CA PRO A 748 32.65 -18.29 -24.21
C PRO A 748 33.05 -17.23 -23.17
N ILE A 749 32.17 -16.25 -22.96
CA ILE A 749 32.31 -15.28 -21.86
C ILE A 749 31.81 -15.95 -20.57
N ILE A 750 32.73 -16.51 -19.78
CA ILE A 750 32.40 -17.28 -18.57
C ILE A 750 31.77 -16.38 -17.49
N SER A 751 32.12 -15.09 -17.43
CA SER A 751 31.52 -14.09 -16.53
C SER A 751 30.10 -13.66 -16.91
N ALA A 752 29.65 -13.94 -18.13
CA ALA A 752 28.35 -13.51 -18.66
C ALA A 752 27.20 -14.47 -18.34
N VAL A 753 27.43 -15.52 -17.53
CA VAL A 753 26.38 -16.45 -17.10
C VAL A 753 25.76 -15.92 -15.82
N SER A 754 24.45 -15.64 -15.86
CA SER A 754 23.66 -15.40 -14.65
C SER A 754 23.61 -16.71 -13.87
N LYS A 755 24.41 -16.82 -12.82
CA LYS A 755 24.32 -17.91 -11.83
C LYS A 755 23.47 -17.44 -10.66
N ALA A 756 22.79 -18.37 -9.99
CA ALA A 756 22.25 -18.07 -8.67
C ALA A 756 23.42 -17.73 -7.73
N GLU A 757 23.19 -16.80 -6.82
CA GLU A 757 24.15 -16.40 -5.81
C GLU A 757 24.43 -17.57 -4.87
N ASP A 758 25.69 -17.68 -4.46
CA ASP A 758 26.03 -18.56 -3.35
C ASP A 758 25.44 -18.01 -2.04
N THR A 759 25.31 -18.86 -1.01
CA THR A 759 24.70 -18.51 0.27
C THR A 759 25.38 -17.28 0.91
N GLN A 760 26.71 -17.17 0.74
CA GLN A 760 27.49 -16.03 1.21
C GLN A 760 27.27 -14.77 0.34
N GLU A 761 27.27 -14.90 -0.99
CA GLU A 761 26.99 -13.79 -1.92
C GLU A 761 25.60 -13.20 -1.64
N ARG A 762 24.60 -14.06 -1.43
CA ARG A 762 23.22 -13.68 -1.10
C ARG A 762 23.13 -12.93 0.22
N LYS A 763 23.85 -13.37 1.25
CA LYS A 763 23.86 -12.68 2.55
C LYS A 763 24.39 -11.26 2.40
N THR A 764 25.47 -11.08 1.63
CA THR A 764 26.02 -9.75 1.34
C THR A 764 25.07 -8.89 0.51
N THR A 765 24.39 -9.45 -0.49
CA THR A 765 23.36 -8.74 -1.29
C THR A 765 22.19 -8.31 -0.40
N GLN A 766 21.76 -9.17 0.52
CA GLN A 766 20.71 -8.86 1.49
C GLN A 766 21.13 -7.76 2.47
N GLU A 767 22.35 -7.80 2.99
CA GLU A 767 22.90 -6.79 3.90
C GLU A 767 22.94 -5.41 3.24
N LYS A 768 23.47 -5.31 2.01
CA LYS A 768 23.47 -4.05 1.23
C LYS A 768 22.06 -3.54 0.94
N THR A 769 21.14 -4.45 0.63
CA THR A 769 19.73 -4.10 0.41
C THR A 769 19.13 -3.55 1.70
N ASN A 770 19.40 -4.18 2.84
CA ASN A 770 18.95 -3.71 4.16
C ASN A 770 19.53 -2.34 4.54
N GLU A 771 20.78 -2.05 4.21
CA GLU A 771 21.37 -0.72 4.36
C GLU A 771 20.67 0.32 3.47
N SER A 772 20.42 -0.01 2.20
CA SER A 772 19.64 0.85 1.29
C SER A 772 18.21 1.08 1.80
N ARG A 773 17.57 0.05 2.38
CA ARG A 773 16.26 0.16 3.03
C ARG A 773 16.32 1.14 4.21
N ALA A 774 17.36 1.08 5.04
CA ALA A 774 17.53 2.00 6.17
C ALA A 774 17.58 3.47 5.71
N HIS A 775 18.38 3.78 4.69
CA HIS A 775 18.44 5.14 4.14
C HIS A 775 17.12 5.60 3.51
N THR A 776 16.38 4.69 2.88
CA THR A 776 15.07 5.01 2.28
C THR A 776 14.03 5.28 3.38
N VAL A 777 14.04 4.49 4.45
CA VAL A 777 13.18 4.69 5.64
C VAL A 777 13.51 6.02 6.32
N ASP A 778 14.78 6.38 6.46
CA ASP A 778 15.18 7.68 7.00
C ASP A 778 14.61 8.84 6.20
N ALA A 779 14.78 8.79 4.88
CA ALA A 779 14.28 9.82 3.98
C ALA A 779 12.74 9.93 4.04
N ALA A 780 12.04 8.80 4.19
CA ALA A 780 10.59 8.76 4.35
C ALA A 780 10.15 9.39 5.69
N ILE A 781 10.77 8.98 6.81
CA ILE A 781 10.49 9.53 8.14
C ILE A 781 10.70 11.05 8.15
N VAL A 782 11.85 11.53 7.66
CA VAL A 782 12.17 12.96 7.62
C VAL A 782 11.18 13.73 6.74
N ARG A 783 10.76 13.18 5.58
CA ARG A 783 9.78 13.81 4.69
C ARG A 783 8.40 13.93 5.35
N ILE A 784 7.94 12.85 5.99
CA ILE A 784 6.66 12.81 6.72
C ILE A 784 6.68 13.81 7.87
N MET A 785 7.71 13.76 8.71
CA MET A 785 7.85 14.64 9.88
C MET A 785 8.03 16.10 9.48
N LYS A 786 8.75 16.39 8.39
CA LYS A 786 8.85 17.75 7.85
C LYS A 786 7.50 18.31 7.40
N SER A 787 6.60 17.47 6.88
CA SER A 787 5.25 17.88 6.44
C SER A 787 4.29 18.03 7.61
N ARG A 788 4.23 17.05 8.50
CA ARG A 788 3.23 16.98 9.59
C ARG A 788 3.64 17.73 10.85
N LYS A 789 4.94 18.02 11.01
CA LYS A 789 5.59 18.67 12.16
C LYS A 789 5.52 17.91 13.48
N GLN A 790 4.39 17.27 13.79
CA GLN A 790 4.19 16.52 15.02
C GLN A 790 3.32 15.29 14.73
N LEU A 791 3.74 14.12 15.19
CA LEU A 791 3.05 12.85 14.98
C LEU A 791 3.24 11.92 16.18
N SER A 792 2.23 11.09 16.47
CA SER A 792 2.40 9.98 17.41
C SER A 792 3.18 8.82 16.78
N HIS A 793 3.75 7.96 17.61
CA HIS A 793 4.52 6.79 17.18
C HIS A 793 3.70 5.87 16.28
N THR A 794 2.47 5.53 16.69
CA THR A 794 1.58 4.66 15.91
C THR A 794 1.24 5.29 14.56
N GLN A 795 0.94 6.59 14.52
CA GLN A 795 0.63 7.29 13.27
C GLN A 795 1.86 7.37 12.36
N LEU A 796 3.03 7.71 12.89
CA LEU A 796 4.28 7.77 12.12
C LEU A 796 4.63 6.41 11.53
N VAL A 797 4.56 5.34 12.32
CA VAL A 797 4.81 3.97 11.84
C VAL A 797 3.82 3.59 10.73
N ASN A 798 2.54 3.88 10.89
CA ASN A 798 1.52 3.58 9.88
C ASN A 798 1.72 4.39 8.59
N GLU A 799 2.05 5.68 8.67
CA GLU A 799 2.36 6.49 7.48
C GLU A 799 3.63 6.02 6.77
N VAL A 800 4.69 5.66 7.51
CA VAL A 800 5.93 5.10 6.95
C VAL A 800 5.65 3.76 6.26
N ILE A 801 4.90 2.86 6.89
CA ILE A 801 4.50 1.58 6.27
C ILE A 801 3.67 1.84 5.01
N GLY A 802 2.71 2.77 5.06
CA GLY A 802 1.89 3.15 3.91
C GLY A 802 2.73 3.62 2.72
N GLN A 803 3.67 4.55 2.95
CA GLN A 803 4.53 5.08 1.89
C GLN A 803 5.54 4.06 1.35
N MET A 804 6.06 3.17 2.21
CA MET A 804 7.07 2.19 1.82
C MET A 804 6.48 0.91 1.20
N SER A 805 5.21 0.60 1.46
CA SER A 805 4.52 -0.63 1.01
C SER A 805 4.60 -0.88 -0.49
N ALA A 806 4.72 0.16 -1.31
CA ALA A 806 4.91 0.05 -2.76
C ALA A 806 6.23 -0.63 -3.15
N ARG A 807 7.27 -0.51 -2.31
CA ARG A 807 8.63 -1.02 -2.55
C ARG A 807 8.96 -2.25 -1.72
N PHE A 808 8.71 -2.20 -0.42
CA PHE A 808 8.89 -3.32 0.51
C PHE A 808 8.07 -3.08 1.78
N LYS A 809 7.80 -4.12 2.55
CA LYS A 809 7.09 -3.99 3.83
C LYS A 809 8.12 -3.86 4.97
N PRO A 810 8.38 -2.65 5.52
CA PRO A 810 9.37 -2.48 6.58
C PRO A 810 8.90 -3.14 7.88
N GLU A 811 9.82 -3.79 8.59
CA GLU A 811 9.56 -4.28 9.94
C GLU A 811 9.48 -3.12 10.93
N VAL A 812 8.55 -3.20 11.88
CA VAL A 812 8.35 -2.17 12.91
C VAL A 812 9.62 -1.97 13.75
N ALA A 813 10.39 -3.03 13.99
CA ALA A 813 11.66 -2.97 14.70
C ALA A 813 12.70 -2.11 13.97
N LEU A 814 12.77 -2.20 12.64
CA LEU A 814 13.65 -1.38 11.82
C LEU A 814 13.27 0.10 11.92
N ILE A 815 11.98 0.42 11.78
CA ILE A 815 11.48 1.80 11.88
C ILE A 815 11.83 2.40 13.25
N LYS A 816 11.62 1.66 14.35
CA LYS A 816 11.99 2.09 15.71
C LYS A 816 13.48 2.43 15.79
N LYS A 817 14.35 1.52 15.34
CA LYS A 817 15.81 1.75 15.34
C LYS A 817 16.20 2.99 14.51
N ARG A 818 15.52 3.23 13.39
CA ARG A 818 15.78 4.41 12.54
C ARG A 818 15.30 5.71 13.20
N ILE A 819 14.16 5.71 13.88
CA ILE A 819 13.68 6.88 14.64
C ILE A 819 14.69 7.25 15.73
N GLU A 820 15.22 6.28 16.49
CA GLU A 820 16.23 6.57 17.52
C GLU A 820 17.52 7.15 16.92
N ASP A 821 18.00 6.62 15.80
CA ASP A 821 19.18 7.17 15.11
C ASP A 821 18.90 8.58 14.57
N LEU A 822 17.69 8.87 14.08
CA LEU A 822 17.30 10.22 13.65
C LEU A 822 17.15 11.20 14.81
N ILE A 823 16.75 10.74 16.01
CA ILE A 823 16.76 11.54 17.24
C ILE A 823 18.20 11.82 17.66
N GLY A 824 19.07 10.81 17.64
CA GLY A 824 20.50 10.96 17.93
C GLY A 824 21.23 11.89 16.96
N ARG A 825 20.74 12.01 15.72
CA ARG A 825 21.22 12.95 14.69
C ARG A 825 20.47 14.29 14.68
N GLU A 826 19.62 14.54 15.67
CA GLU A 826 18.84 15.78 15.83
C GLU A 826 17.85 16.12 14.70
N TYR A 827 17.43 15.14 13.89
CA TYR A 827 16.37 15.32 12.87
C TYR A 827 14.95 15.29 13.46
N LEU A 828 14.81 14.73 14.67
CA LEU A 828 13.55 14.55 15.40
C LEU A 828 13.81 14.80 16.89
N GLU A 829 12.81 15.32 17.60
CA GLU A 829 12.88 15.50 19.05
C GLU A 829 11.62 14.93 19.73
N ARG A 830 11.76 14.52 21.00
CA ARG A 830 10.62 14.17 21.86
C ARG A 830 10.27 15.40 22.70
N PRO A 831 9.04 15.94 22.61
CA PRO A 831 8.68 17.18 23.28
C PRO A 831 8.61 17.05 24.81
N ASP A 832 8.29 15.87 25.35
CA ASP A 832 8.22 15.58 26.80
C ASP A 832 8.82 14.21 27.13
N GLU A 833 9.50 14.08 28.27
CA GLU A 833 9.96 12.77 28.80
C GLU A 833 8.78 11.89 29.26
N GLU A 834 7.66 12.51 29.63
CA GLU A 834 6.44 11.82 30.09
C GLU A 834 5.55 11.30 28.95
N ALA A 835 5.72 11.80 27.72
CA ALA A 835 4.98 11.37 26.53
C ALA A 835 5.90 10.78 25.44
N PRO A 836 6.52 9.59 25.68
CA PRO A 836 7.51 8.99 24.78
C PRO A 836 6.96 8.57 23.41
N THR A 837 5.64 8.67 23.22
CA THR A 837 4.94 8.28 22.01
C THR A 837 4.75 9.43 21.03
N MET A 838 5.26 10.63 21.30
CA MET A 838 5.10 11.79 20.42
C MET A 838 6.45 12.29 19.89
N TYR A 839 6.50 12.58 18.59
CA TYR A 839 7.69 13.11 17.92
C TYR A 839 7.40 14.48 17.34
N ARG A 840 8.39 15.38 17.40
CA ARG A 840 8.34 16.70 16.79
C ARG A 840 9.50 16.88 15.81
N TYR A 841 9.23 17.56 14.71
CA TYR A 841 10.24 18.00 13.75
C TYR A 841 10.76 19.39 14.18
N PRO A 842 12.03 19.55 14.55
CA PRO A 842 12.56 20.82 15.03
C PRO A 842 12.66 21.84 13.88
N ILE A 843 11.70 22.77 13.79
CA ILE A 843 11.66 23.82 12.74
C ILE A 843 12.70 24.92 13.01
N SER A 844 13.04 25.20 14.27
CA SER A 844 13.70 26.46 14.66
C SER A 844 15.23 26.43 14.74
N ARG A 845 15.90 25.27 14.81
CA ARG A 845 17.37 25.22 14.93
C ARG A 845 18.12 25.19 13.60
N THR A 846 17.59 24.54 12.57
CA THR A 846 18.26 24.46 11.27
C THR A 846 18.31 25.82 10.56
N MET A 847 17.26 26.64 10.71
CA MET A 847 17.25 28.03 10.24
C MET A 847 18.19 28.92 11.04
N ALA A 848 18.26 28.77 12.37
CA ALA A 848 19.20 29.52 13.21
C ALA A 848 20.67 29.19 12.90
N ILE A 849 21.00 27.91 12.63
CA ILE A 849 22.34 27.49 12.22
C ILE A 849 22.69 28.04 10.84
N LEU A 850 21.76 27.97 9.88
CA LEU A 850 21.95 28.57 8.55
C LEU A 850 22.14 30.09 8.63
N GLN A 851 21.33 30.78 9.43
CA GLN A 851 21.45 32.23 9.64
C GLN A 851 22.80 32.59 10.29
N ARG A 852 23.25 31.82 11.27
CA ARG A 852 24.56 32.02 11.92
C ARG A 852 25.72 31.79 10.95
N VAL A 853 25.67 30.74 10.13
CA VAL A 853 26.68 30.46 9.09
C VAL A 853 26.70 31.56 8.02
N ILE A 854 25.53 32.08 7.63
CA ILE A 854 25.42 33.21 6.70
C ILE A 854 26.05 34.47 7.29
N LEU A 855 25.72 34.81 8.55
CA LEU A 855 26.26 36.00 9.22
C LEU A 855 27.78 35.90 9.48
N GLU A 856 28.30 34.69 9.75
CA GLU A 856 29.75 34.46 9.84
C GLU A 856 30.45 34.64 8.49
N ALA A 857 29.86 34.12 7.40
CA ALA A 857 30.37 34.33 6.05
C ALA A 857 30.33 35.82 5.64
N GLU A 858 29.28 36.54 6.03
CA GLU A 858 29.15 37.98 5.81
C GLU A 858 30.17 38.80 6.62
N THR A 859 30.45 38.41 7.86
CA THR A 859 31.49 39.04 8.68
C THR A 859 32.87 38.88 8.03
N LEU A 860 33.18 37.71 7.46
CA LEU A 860 34.42 37.51 6.72
C LEU A 860 34.46 38.35 5.42
N ALA A 861 33.32 38.60 4.80
CA ALA A 861 33.21 39.39 3.58
C ALA A 861 33.54 40.88 3.79
N LEU A 862 33.47 41.41 5.03
CA LEU A 862 33.86 42.79 5.34
C LEU A 862 35.33 43.10 4.95
N LYS A 863 36.23 42.11 5.02
CA LYS A 863 37.62 42.25 4.56
C LYS A 863 37.74 42.50 3.05
N ARG A 864 36.69 42.21 2.29
CA ARG A 864 36.60 42.43 0.83
C ARG A 864 35.82 43.69 0.49
N ALA A 865 35.47 44.54 1.46
CA ALA A 865 34.84 45.83 1.19
C ALA A 865 35.67 46.64 0.19
N GLY A 866 35.01 47.26 -0.80
CA GLY A 866 35.68 48.07 -1.80
C GLY A 866 36.24 49.36 -1.20
N LYS A 867 35.48 49.97 -0.27
CA LYS A 867 35.86 51.17 0.46
C LYS A 867 35.12 51.28 1.80
N VAL A 868 35.76 51.99 2.74
CA VAL A 868 35.14 52.43 3.99
C VAL A 868 35.04 53.95 3.98
N VAL A 869 33.82 54.47 4.07
CA VAL A 869 33.52 55.92 4.06
C VAL A 869 33.07 56.35 5.45
N CYS A 870 33.77 57.30 6.07
CA CYS A 870 33.48 57.72 7.44
C CYS A 870 33.00 59.18 7.47
N ILE A 871 31.91 59.45 8.20
CA ILE A 871 31.40 60.81 8.37
C ILE A 871 32.09 61.51 9.54
N GLY A 872 32.72 62.65 9.26
CA GLY A 872 33.30 63.49 10.29
C GLY A 872 32.28 64.43 10.92
N ARG A 873 32.40 64.66 12.24
CA ARG A 873 31.66 65.70 12.98
C ARG A 873 30.14 65.60 12.86
N ASN A 874 29.57 64.43 13.13
CA ASN A 874 28.13 64.20 13.02
C ASN A 874 27.33 64.36 14.32
N TYR A 875 27.96 64.76 15.44
CA TYR A 875 27.31 64.92 16.75
C TYR A 875 27.62 66.31 17.33
N ALA A 876 26.59 67.02 17.82
CA ALA A 876 26.72 68.39 18.32
C ALA A 876 27.65 68.50 19.54
N ASP A 877 27.53 67.56 20.49
CA ASP A 877 28.33 67.54 21.72
C ASP A 877 29.80 67.20 21.43
N HIS A 878 30.06 66.32 20.46
CA HIS A 878 31.41 65.98 20.02
C HIS A 878 32.11 67.14 19.28
N ILE A 879 31.36 67.94 18.51
CA ILE A 879 31.90 69.17 17.87
C ILE A 879 32.31 70.18 18.94
N SER A 880 31.51 70.32 19.98
CA SER A 880 31.74 71.23 21.11
C SER A 880 32.93 70.79 21.96
N GLU A 881 33.07 69.48 22.21
CA GLU A 881 34.22 68.86 22.90
C GLU A 881 35.56 69.19 22.23
N LEU A 882 35.61 69.12 20.89
CA LEU A 882 36.82 69.36 20.10
C LEU A 882 37.03 70.83 19.68
N ARG A 883 36.21 71.78 20.16
CA ARG A 883 36.23 73.22 19.82
C ARG A 883 36.26 73.49 18.30
N ASN A 884 35.53 72.71 17.52
CA ASN A 884 35.51 72.80 16.07
C ASN A 884 34.32 73.63 15.55
N ALA A 885 34.45 74.21 14.35
CA ALA A 885 33.32 74.83 13.66
C ALA A 885 32.34 73.77 13.12
N THR A 886 31.04 73.98 13.33
CA THR A 886 29.97 73.10 12.82
C THR A 886 29.91 73.19 11.28
N PRO A 887 30.16 72.08 10.57
CA PRO A 887 30.13 72.10 9.10
C PRO A 887 28.68 72.23 8.59
N ARG A 888 28.47 73.01 7.52
CA ARG A 888 27.13 73.17 6.87
C ARG A 888 26.73 71.99 5.98
N GLN A 889 27.69 71.15 5.60
CA GLN A 889 27.50 69.93 4.80
C GLN A 889 28.31 68.81 5.45
N PRO A 890 27.83 67.55 5.42
CA PRO A 890 28.63 66.42 5.90
C PRO A 890 29.89 66.31 5.06
N PHE A 891 31.04 66.31 5.70
CA PHE A 891 32.30 65.96 5.05
C PHE A 891 32.67 64.54 5.48
N PHE A 892 33.30 63.81 4.57
CA PHE A 892 33.70 62.43 4.80
C PHE A 892 35.15 62.20 4.40
N PHE A 893 35.75 61.20 5.01
CA PHE A 893 37.09 60.70 4.67
C PHE A 893 37.02 59.20 4.44
N LEU A 894 38.09 58.65 3.86
CA LEU A 894 38.18 57.23 3.56
C LEU A 894 39.14 56.54 4.51
N LYS A 895 38.80 55.31 4.90
CA LYS A 895 39.73 54.35 5.50
C LYS A 895 40.00 53.22 4.50
N PRO A 896 41.26 52.76 4.39
CA PRO A 896 41.56 51.59 3.57
C PRO A 896 40.91 50.34 4.17
N PRO A 897 40.33 49.43 3.37
CA PRO A 897 39.79 48.17 3.89
C PRO A 897 40.81 47.32 4.68
N SER A 898 42.12 47.53 4.47
CA SER A 898 43.18 46.87 5.25
C SER A 898 43.15 47.22 6.74
N SER A 899 42.58 48.38 7.13
CA SER A 899 42.46 48.76 8.54
C SER A 899 41.42 47.94 9.31
N ILE A 900 40.49 47.27 8.62
CA ILE A 900 39.42 46.46 9.23
C ILE A 900 40.04 45.33 10.04
N LEU A 901 39.73 45.26 11.33
CA LEU A 901 40.10 44.18 12.24
C LEU A 901 38.82 43.44 12.66
N LEU A 902 38.68 42.19 12.20
CA LEU A 902 37.52 41.37 12.54
C LEU A 902 37.64 40.79 13.96
N PRO A 903 36.51 40.40 14.59
CA PRO A 903 36.54 39.77 15.91
C PRO A 903 37.49 38.56 15.97
N GLY A 904 38.35 38.51 16.99
CA GLY A 904 39.28 37.40 17.22
C GLY A 904 40.52 37.37 16.31
N GLN A 905 40.75 38.37 15.45
CA GLN A 905 41.93 38.42 14.56
C GLN A 905 43.20 39.00 15.20
N GLY A 906 43.16 39.36 16.47
CA GLY A 906 44.29 39.92 17.21
C GLY A 906 44.02 41.30 17.80
N PRO A 907 45.06 41.97 18.32
CA PRO A 907 44.95 43.27 18.98
C PRO A 907 44.88 44.44 17.98
N CYS A 908 44.42 45.59 18.46
CA CYS A 908 44.60 46.87 17.79
C CYS A 908 46.04 47.37 18.02
N VAL A 909 46.82 47.46 16.96
CA VAL A 909 48.27 47.71 17.03
C VAL A 909 48.57 49.20 16.91
N ARG A 910 49.06 49.81 18.01
CA ARG A 910 49.49 51.21 18.05
C ARG A 910 50.92 51.37 17.50
N PRO A 911 51.14 52.15 16.43
CA PRO A 911 52.50 52.48 15.99
C PRO A 911 53.27 53.29 17.04
N ARG A 912 54.59 53.12 17.11
CA ARG A 912 55.42 53.85 18.09
C ARG A 912 55.40 55.35 17.79
N GLY A 913 55.28 56.17 18.83
CA GLY A 913 55.20 57.63 18.71
C GLY A 913 53.82 58.18 18.29
N VAL A 914 52.80 57.32 18.14
CA VAL A 914 51.42 57.73 17.81
C VAL A 914 50.55 57.85 19.06
N GLN A 915 49.80 58.94 19.17
CA GLN A 915 48.71 59.09 20.13
C GLN A 915 47.41 58.54 19.52
N MET A 916 46.99 57.36 19.95
CA MET A 916 45.86 56.64 19.36
C MET A 916 44.58 56.90 20.15
N HIS A 917 43.53 57.38 19.48
CA HIS A 917 42.22 57.68 20.08
C HIS A 917 41.14 56.77 19.52
N PHE A 918 40.14 56.42 20.34
CA PHE A 918 38.96 55.64 19.95
C PHE A 918 37.77 56.53 19.61
N GLU A 919 36.95 56.09 18.66
CA GLU A 919 35.71 56.73 18.24
C GLU A 919 34.69 55.61 17.93
N VAL A 920 33.76 55.28 18.84
CA VAL A 920 32.73 54.26 18.57
C VAL A 920 31.67 54.79 17.60
N GLU A 921 31.34 54.01 16.58
CA GLU A 921 30.38 54.39 15.53
C GLU A 921 29.47 53.21 15.12
N LEU A 922 28.28 53.54 14.64
CA LEU A 922 27.44 52.59 13.91
C LEU A 922 27.91 52.54 12.44
N GLY A 923 28.16 51.34 11.95
CA GLY A 923 28.53 51.06 10.56
C GLY A 923 27.37 50.48 9.77
N LEU A 924 27.23 50.92 8.53
CA LEU A 924 26.23 50.46 7.57
C LEU A 924 26.93 49.63 6.51
N VAL A 925 26.54 48.36 6.35
CA VAL A 925 27.04 47.48 5.29
C VAL A 925 26.11 47.60 4.10
N MET A 926 26.61 48.06 2.95
CA MET A 926 25.79 48.30 1.76
C MET A 926 25.43 46.98 1.06
N GLY A 927 24.15 46.78 0.75
CA GLY A 927 23.64 45.60 0.04
C GLY A 927 23.24 45.84 -1.40
N LYS A 928 23.18 47.11 -1.80
CA LYS A 928 22.82 47.53 -3.15
C LYS A 928 23.69 48.68 -3.57
N ARG A 929 23.88 48.79 -4.87
CA ARG A 929 24.52 49.94 -5.49
C ARG A 929 23.66 51.19 -5.31
N VAL A 930 24.24 52.25 -4.75
CA VAL A 930 23.58 53.55 -4.52
C VAL A 930 24.38 54.65 -5.21
N ARG A 931 23.68 55.41 -6.08
CA ARG A 931 24.21 56.59 -6.77
C ARG A 931 23.12 57.65 -6.79
N ASP A 932 23.50 58.89 -6.47
CA ASP A 932 22.62 60.06 -6.52
C ASP A 932 21.25 59.87 -5.81
N LEU A 933 21.28 59.32 -4.60
CA LEU A 933 20.08 59.10 -3.78
C LEU A 933 19.51 60.44 -3.30
N ALA A 934 18.18 60.60 -3.36
CA ALA A 934 17.50 61.77 -2.84
C ALA A 934 17.51 61.77 -1.29
N ALA A 935 17.75 62.95 -0.68
CA ALA A 935 17.90 63.06 0.77
C ALA A 935 16.63 62.74 1.58
N ASP A 936 15.46 62.80 0.94
CA ASP A 936 14.14 62.47 1.48
C ASP A 936 13.71 61.01 1.23
N ASP A 937 14.46 60.24 0.45
CA ASP A 937 14.17 58.82 0.19
C ASP A 937 14.66 57.90 1.32
N VAL A 938 13.98 58.00 2.46
CA VAL A 938 14.24 57.17 3.66
C VAL A 938 14.06 55.68 3.35
N GLY A 939 13.05 55.34 2.57
CA GLY A 939 12.75 53.95 2.20
C GLY A 939 13.83 53.33 1.31
N GLY A 940 14.33 54.08 0.33
CA GLY A 940 15.45 53.67 -0.52
C GLY A 940 16.75 53.55 0.26
N ALA A 941 17.05 54.52 1.13
CA ALA A 941 18.22 54.49 2.01
C ALA A 941 18.26 53.22 2.89
N LEU A 942 17.17 52.94 3.61
CA LEU A 942 17.08 51.78 4.50
C LEU A 942 17.07 50.46 3.71
N LYS A 943 16.48 50.41 2.51
CA LYS A 943 16.49 49.22 1.65
C LYS A 943 17.86 48.94 1.01
N ALA A 944 18.70 49.96 0.86
CA ALA A 944 20.03 49.82 0.28
C ALA A 944 21.05 49.23 1.27
N ILE A 945 20.85 49.42 2.57
CA ILE A 945 21.65 48.78 3.62
C ILE A 945 21.36 47.28 3.60
N ARG A 946 22.35 46.41 3.82
CA ARG A 946 22.18 44.96 3.97
C ARG A 946 22.09 44.59 5.45
N ALA A 947 23.02 45.11 6.23
CA ALA A 947 23.21 44.79 7.64
C ALA A 947 23.97 45.93 8.35
N TYR A 948 24.11 45.82 9.66
CA TYR A 948 24.82 46.79 10.49
C TYR A 948 26.06 46.18 11.14
N VAL A 949 26.98 47.02 11.59
CA VAL A 949 28.12 46.63 12.43
C VAL A 949 28.37 47.72 13.46
N VAL A 950 28.94 47.39 14.61
CA VAL A 950 29.61 48.37 15.46
C VAL A 950 31.05 48.47 14.99
N ALA A 951 31.61 49.68 14.96
CA ALA A 951 33.00 49.91 14.59
C ALA A 951 33.66 50.87 15.56
N ILE A 952 34.97 50.74 15.74
CA ILE A 952 35.78 51.71 16.47
C ILE A 952 36.70 52.39 15.44
N ASP A 953 36.44 53.65 15.10
CA ASP A 953 37.29 54.43 14.20
C ASP A 953 38.53 54.95 14.93
N MET A 954 39.59 54.14 14.93
CA MET A 954 40.84 54.53 15.58
C MET A 954 41.53 55.66 14.81
N THR A 955 42.02 56.64 15.55
CA THR A 955 42.68 57.83 15.01
C THR A 955 44.05 58.05 15.63
N ALA A 956 45.08 58.17 14.79
CA ALA A 956 46.38 58.68 15.20
C ALA A 956 46.31 60.21 15.32
N ARG A 957 45.96 60.71 16.51
CA ARG A 957 45.56 62.11 16.71
C ARG A 957 46.69 63.10 16.42
N ASN A 958 47.89 62.84 16.93
CA ASN A 958 49.05 63.68 16.68
C ASN A 958 49.43 63.72 15.18
N VAL A 959 49.33 62.59 14.47
CA VAL A 959 49.52 62.52 13.01
C VAL A 959 48.46 63.35 12.28
N GLN A 960 47.20 63.27 12.74
CA GLN A 960 46.10 64.03 12.15
C GLN A 960 46.29 65.54 12.32
N ASP A 961 46.73 65.97 13.50
CA ASP A 961 46.88 67.39 13.82
C ASP A 961 48.07 68.01 13.09
N GLU A 962 49.16 67.25 12.90
CA GLU A 962 50.26 67.68 12.02
C GLU A 962 49.79 67.80 10.55
N ALA A 963 49.02 66.83 10.05
CA ALA A 963 48.45 66.91 8.70
C ALA A 963 47.52 68.12 8.54
N LYS A 964 46.67 68.44 9.53
CA LYS A 964 45.82 69.63 9.52
C LYS A 964 46.64 70.93 9.49
N LYS A 965 47.68 71.05 10.33
CA LYS A 965 48.56 72.24 10.36
C LYS A 965 49.22 72.49 9.00
N LYS A 966 49.56 71.42 8.28
CA LYS A 966 50.21 71.46 6.96
C LYS A 966 49.24 71.43 5.77
N GLY A 967 47.92 71.33 6.01
CA GLY A 967 46.91 71.22 4.95
C GLY A 967 46.97 69.90 4.15
N LEU A 968 47.53 68.83 4.72
CA LEU A 968 47.71 67.52 4.07
C LEU A 968 46.49 66.58 4.29
N PRO A 969 46.29 65.56 3.41
CA PRO A 969 45.25 64.55 3.56
C PRO A 969 45.37 63.74 4.87
N TRP A 970 44.23 63.28 5.41
CA TRP A 970 44.18 62.54 6.69
C TRP A 970 44.48 61.03 6.56
N SER A 971 44.80 60.55 5.36
CA SER A 971 44.89 59.12 5.05
C SER A 971 45.85 58.35 5.96
N ILE A 972 46.99 58.95 6.32
CA ILE A 972 47.97 58.30 7.22
C ILE A 972 47.38 58.17 8.64
N ALA A 973 46.73 59.21 9.14
CA ALA A 973 46.22 59.23 10.51
C ALA A 973 45.06 58.26 10.76
N LYS A 974 44.33 57.90 9.69
CA LYS A 974 43.15 57.02 9.73
C LYS A 974 43.41 55.63 9.15
N GLY A 975 44.52 55.42 8.44
CA GLY A 975 44.74 54.24 7.58
C GLY A 975 45.79 53.24 8.04
N PHE A 976 46.25 53.27 9.29
CA PHE A 976 47.08 52.19 9.83
C PHE A 976 46.32 50.86 9.84
N ASP A 977 47.02 49.74 9.66
CA ASP A 977 46.41 48.42 9.82
C ASP A 977 45.86 48.28 11.24
N THR A 978 44.76 47.53 11.39
CA THR A 978 44.01 47.35 12.65
C THR A 978 43.29 48.57 13.22
N PHE A 979 43.37 49.75 12.60
CA PHE A 979 42.70 50.98 13.08
C PHE A 979 41.18 51.04 12.83
N LEU A 980 40.57 49.91 12.47
CA LEU A 980 39.12 49.78 12.39
C LEU A 980 38.66 48.44 12.95
N PRO A 981 38.71 48.23 14.29
CA PRO A 981 38.03 47.11 14.93
C PRO A 981 36.53 47.15 14.64
N VAL A 982 35.95 46.02 14.20
CA VAL A 982 34.51 45.90 13.91
C VAL A 982 33.90 44.70 14.63
N SER A 983 32.60 44.76 14.90
CA SER A 983 31.82 43.65 15.46
C SER A 983 31.55 42.55 14.43
N ARG A 984 30.78 41.52 14.83
CA ARG A 984 30.10 40.67 13.85
C ARG A 984 29.03 41.47 13.12
N VAL A 985 28.63 40.98 11.95
CA VAL A 985 27.50 41.55 11.21
C VAL A 985 26.21 41.36 12.01
N ILE A 986 25.47 42.45 12.20
CA ILE A 986 24.20 42.51 12.91
C ILE A 986 23.08 42.52 11.86
N GLY A 987 22.21 41.51 11.92
CA GLY A 987 21.01 41.46 11.08
C GLY A 987 20.09 42.66 11.31
N LYS A 988 19.36 43.08 10.27
CA LYS A 988 18.44 44.23 10.37
C LYS A 988 17.29 44.00 11.35
N GLU A 989 16.91 42.74 11.54
CA GLU A 989 15.93 42.31 12.51
C GLU A 989 16.32 42.66 13.95
N SER A 990 17.63 42.70 14.25
CA SER A 990 18.16 43.01 15.58
C SER A 990 18.25 44.52 15.84
N ILE A 991 18.24 45.35 14.79
CA ILE A 991 18.16 46.82 14.86
C ILE A 991 17.03 47.31 13.94
N PRO A 992 15.78 47.31 14.43
CA PRO A 992 14.61 47.73 13.65
C PRO A 992 14.70 49.19 13.18
N ASP A 993 15.21 50.08 14.03
CA ASP A 993 15.46 51.49 13.71
C ASP A 993 16.94 51.86 14.00
N PRO A 994 17.80 51.96 12.97
CA PRO A 994 19.21 52.31 13.14
C PRO A 994 19.44 53.77 13.54
N GLN A 995 18.42 54.62 13.51
CA GLN A 995 18.49 56.02 13.95
C GLN A 995 18.17 56.16 15.45
N ALA A 996 17.76 55.09 16.13
CA ALA A 996 17.32 55.10 17.53
C ALA A 996 18.00 54.03 18.40
N VAL A 997 19.30 53.81 18.20
CA VAL A 997 20.13 52.90 19.02
C VAL A 997 21.13 53.63 19.90
N GLU A 998 21.48 53.05 21.05
CA GLU A 998 22.53 53.54 21.94
C GLU A 998 23.86 52.82 21.67
N LEU A 999 24.92 53.57 21.41
CA LEU A 999 26.29 53.05 21.29
C LEU A 999 27.05 53.31 22.59
N PHE A 1000 27.91 52.38 22.99
CA PHE A 1000 28.79 52.56 24.13
C PHE A 1000 30.21 52.04 23.85
N LEU A 1001 31.19 52.61 24.57
CA LEU A 1001 32.56 52.15 24.62
C LEU A 1001 33.14 52.33 26.02
N ASP A 1002 33.64 51.23 26.58
CA ASP A 1002 34.34 51.15 27.84
C ASP A 1002 35.83 50.85 27.59
N VAL A 1003 36.72 51.45 28.38
CA VAL A 1003 38.16 51.13 28.39
C VAL A 1003 38.51 50.61 29.77
N ASN A 1004 39.02 49.37 29.85
CA ASN A 1004 39.33 48.67 31.10
C ASN A 1004 38.16 48.69 32.11
N GLY A 1005 36.93 48.52 31.61
CA GLY A 1005 35.69 48.53 32.41
C GLY A 1005 35.19 49.91 32.83
N GLN A 1006 35.84 51.00 32.39
CA GLN A 1006 35.37 52.37 32.63
C GLN A 1006 34.66 52.92 31.40
N SER A 1007 33.39 53.34 31.55
CA SER A 1007 32.61 53.96 30.47
C SER A 1007 33.26 55.25 29.98
N ARG A 1008 33.59 55.30 28.70
CA ARG A 1008 34.21 56.46 28.04
C ARG A 1008 33.26 57.16 27.07
N GLN A 1009 32.55 56.39 26.24
CA GLN A 1009 31.52 56.91 25.34
C GLN A 1009 30.20 56.20 25.60
N ARG A 1010 29.11 56.98 25.59
CA ARG A 1010 27.75 56.47 25.60
C ARG A 1010 26.84 57.50 24.95
N GLY A 1011 26.13 57.14 23.89
CA GLY A 1011 25.29 58.10 23.16
C GLY A 1011 24.31 57.46 22.19
N SER A 1012 23.18 58.14 21.99
CA SER A 1012 22.14 57.70 21.05
C SER A 1012 22.41 58.22 19.64
N THR A 1013 22.20 57.35 18.65
CA THR A 1013 22.22 57.67 17.21
C THR A 1013 21.12 58.66 16.80
N ALA A 1014 20.10 58.88 17.64
CA ALA A 1014 19.08 59.91 17.43
C ALA A 1014 19.65 61.34 17.51
N LEU A 1015 20.83 61.51 18.11
CA LEU A 1015 21.51 62.79 18.28
C LEU A 1015 22.43 63.16 17.10
N MET A 1016 22.42 62.37 16.02
CA MET A 1016 23.16 62.71 14.81
C MET A 1016 22.62 63.98 14.15
N LEU A 1017 23.53 64.90 13.79
CA LEU A 1017 23.21 66.14 13.06
C LEU A 1017 22.74 65.85 11.63
N HIS A 1018 23.33 64.85 10.99
CA HIS A 1018 22.94 64.35 9.68
C HIS A 1018 22.43 62.90 9.83
N PRO A 1019 21.14 62.64 9.58
CA PRO A 1019 20.58 61.29 9.69
C PRO A 1019 21.06 60.38 8.56
N ILE A 1020 20.91 59.07 8.72
CA ILE A 1020 21.41 58.05 7.79
C ILE A 1020 21.00 58.29 6.32
N PRO A 1021 19.73 58.59 5.98
CA PRO A 1021 19.35 58.88 4.59
C PRO A 1021 20.11 60.08 4.00
N ARG A 1022 20.36 61.11 4.82
CA ARG A 1022 21.11 62.29 4.41
C ARG A 1022 22.58 61.98 4.15
N ILE A 1023 23.19 61.16 5.03
CA ILE A 1023 24.56 60.67 4.88
C ILE A 1023 24.72 59.93 3.54
N LEU A 1024 23.84 58.95 3.27
CA LEU A 1024 23.92 58.13 2.05
C LEU A 1024 23.65 58.97 0.79
N SER A 1025 22.71 59.91 0.84
CA SER A 1025 22.47 60.90 -0.23
C SER A 1025 23.74 61.68 -0.56
N ASP A 1026 24.36 62.33 0.43
CA ASP A 1026 25.49 63.22 0.18
C ASP A 1026 26.75 62.45 -0.28
N ILE A 1027 27.00 61.24 0.24
CA ILE A 1027 28.07 60.38 -0.26
C ILE A 1027 27.77 59.96 -1.71
N SER A 1028 26.56 59.45 -1.98
CA SER A 1028 26.21 58.86 -3.28
C SER A 1028 26.26 59.86 -4.45
N ARG A 1029 26.08 61.16 -4.16
CA ARG A 1029 26.27 62.26 -5.12
C ARG A 1029 27.72 62.43 -5.54
N VAL A 1030 28.65 62.28 -4.60
CA VAL A 1030 30.08 62.41 -4.85
C VAL A 1030 30.64 61.12 -5.44
N MET A 1031 30.42 59.97 -4.80
CA MET A 1031 30.93 58.66 -5.24
C MET A 1031 29.86 57.56 -5.11
N THR A 1032 29.89 56.58 -6.00
CA THR A 1032 28.97 55.43 -5.95
C THR A 1032 29.29 54.56 -4.74
N LEU A 1033 28.27 54.18 -3.96
CA LEU A 1033 28.37 53.11 -2.96
C LEU A 1033 28.00 51.80 -3.64
N ASP A 1034 28.88 50.81 -3.61
CA ASP A 1034 28.66 49.49 -4.21
C ASP A 1034 28.32 48.46 -3.11
N GLU A 1035 27.86 47.28 -3.52
CA GLU A 1035 27.57 46.21 -2.57
C GLU A 1035 28.85 45.78 -1.83
N GLY A 1036 28.76 45.66 -0.50
CA GLY A 1036 29.86 45.31 0.39
C GLY A 1036 30.66 46.50 0.94
N ASP A 1037 30.42 47.73 0.46
CA ASP A 1037 31.03 48.92 1.06
C ASP A 1037 30.51 49.19 2.47
N VAL A 1038 31.33 49.84 3.29
CA VAL A 1038 30.99 50.17 4.69
C VAL A 1038 30.93 51.69 4.86
N VAL A 1039 29.86 52.18 5.49
CA VAL A 1039 29.70 53.61 5.83
C VAL A 1039 29.63 53.77 7.34
N LEU A 1040 30.53 54.56 7.94
CA LEU A 1040 30.48 54.88 9.37
C LEU A 1040 29.84 56.25 9.61
N THR A 1041 28.96 56.31 10.62
CA THR A 1041 28.00 57.42 10.77
C THR A 1041 28.46 58.55 11.69
N GLY A 1042 29.66 58.48 12.27
CA GLY A 1042 30.18 59.43 13.26
C GLY A 1042 30.03 58.92 14.70
N THR A 1043 30.75 59.57 15.61
CA THR A 1043 30.92 59.16 17.02
C THR A 1043 30.29 60.14 18.03
N PRO A 1044 29.72 59.66 19.17
CA PRO A 1044 29.28 60.52 20.26
C PRO A 1044 30.45 61.13 21.05
N ALA A 1045 30.16 62.06 21.97
CA ALA A 1045 31.18 62.70 22.80
C ALA A 1045 31.91 61.70 23.73
N GLY A 1046 33.13 62.05 24.16
CA GLY A 1046 33.96 61.23 25.05
C GLY A 1046 35.15 60.56 24.34
N VAL A 1047 35.64 61.16 23.27
CA VAL A 1047 36.78 60.65 22.49
C VAL A 1047 38.08 60.81 23.28
N GLY A 1048 38.76 59.70 23.56
CA GLY A 1048 39.94 59.69 24.43
C GLY A 1048 41.11 58.86 23.89
N PRO A 1049 42.31 59.04 24.45
CA PRO A 1049 43.48 58.24 24.09
C PRO A 1049 43.43 56.83 24.71
N VAL A 1050 44.10 55.88 24.07
CA VAL A 1050 44.39 54.53 24.58
C VAL A 1050 45.87 54.19 24.44
N VAL A 1051 46.37 53.36 25.35
CA VAL A 1051 47.76 52.93 25.41
C VAL A 1051 47.88 51.39 25.37
N PRO A 1052 49.05 50.85 24.96
CA PRO A 1052 49.33 49.43 25.02
C PRO A 1052 49.03 48.85 26.41
N GLY A 1053 48.29 47.76 26.45
CA GLY A 1053 47.75 47.14 27.65
C GLY A 1053 46.29 47.47 27.94
N ASP A 1054 45.72 48.50 27.32
CA ASP A 1054 44.28 48.79 27.45
C ASP A 1054 43.43 47.79 26.67
N VAL A 1055 42.26 47.45 27.21
CA VAL A 1055 41.22 46.67 26.54
C VAL A 1055 40.00 47.55 26.32
N MET A 1056 39.61 47.67 25.04
CA MET A 1056 38.42 48.41 24.63
C MET A 1056 37.26 47.43 24.45
N ARG A 1057 36.13 47.71 25.11
CA ARG A 1057 34.86 47.01 24.91
C ARG A 1057 33.84 47.99 24.32
N ALA A 1058 33.28 47.68 23.17
CA ALA A 1058 32.25 48.50 22.54
C ALA A 1058 31.03 47.66 22.15
N GLY A 1059 29.87 48.30 22.04
CA GLY A 1059 28.64 47.60 21.67
C GLY A 1059 27.49 48.54 21.37
N VAL A 1060 26.34 47.92 21.06
CA VAL A 1060 25.09 48.61 20.75
C VAL A 1060 23.95 48.04 21.60
N VAL A 1061 23.11 48.93 22.11
CA VAL A 1061 21.94 48.62 22.93
C VAL A 1061 20.68 49.08 22.18
N VAL A 1062 19.73 48.16 22.04
CA VAL A 1062 18.42 48.37 21.41
C VAL A 1062 17.35 48.06 22.45
N GLU A 1063 16.45 49.01 22.71
CA GLU A 1063 15.36 48.86 23.69
C GLU A 1063 15.82 48.36 25.08
N GLY A 1064 17.01 48.78 25.51
CA GLY A 1064 17.59 48.42 26.81
C GLY A 1064 18.28 47.05 26.87
N ARG A 1065 18.44 46.34 25.74
CA ARG A 1065 19.20 45.09 25.64
C ARG A 1065 20.41 45.24 24.72
N GLU A 1066 21.56 44.74 25.16
CA GLU A 1066 22.77 44.67 24.35
C GLU A 1066 22.58 43.63 23.23
N VAL A 1067 22.94 43.99 22.00
CA VAL A 1067 22.90 43.09 20.85
C VAL A 1067 24.19 42.26 20.82
N GLU A 1068 24.07 40.94 21.00
CA GLU A 1068 25.22 40.03 21.16
C GLU A 1068 26.23 40.13 19.99
N ASP A 1069 25.74 40.14 18.74
CA ASP A 1069 26.58 40.22 17.54
C ASP A 1069 27.25 41.59 17.37
N GLY A 1070 26.77 42.64 18.07
CA GLY A 1070 27.35 43.97 18.06
C GLY A 1070 28.50 44.19 19.03
N GLY A 1071 28.85 43.19 19.85
CA GLY A 1071 29.95 43.30 20.81
C GLY A 1071 31.33 43.31 20.15
N ILE A 1072 32.20 44.20 20.62
CA ILE A 1072 33.63 44.26 20.31
C ILE A 1072 34.39 44.20 21.62
N GLU A 1073 35.40 43.33 21.69
CA GLU A 1073 36.41 43.34 22.75
C GLU A 1073 37.78 43.23 22.09
N VAL A 1074 38.64 44.23 22.26
CA VAL A 1074 39.94 44.29 21.59
C VAL A 1074 40.99 44.91 22.50
N ALA A 1075 42.12 44.20 22.64
CA ALA A 1075 43.28 44.69 23.36
C ALA A 1075 44.12 45.62 22.49
N VAL A 1076 44.81 46.59 23.10
CA VAL A 1076 45.75 47.48 22.44
C VAL A 1076 47.17 46.99 22.70
N GLU A 1077 47.96 46.85 21.63
CA GLU A 1077 49.37 46.45 21.71
C GLU A 1077 50.27 47.44 20.98
N GLU A 1078 51.55 47.47 21.32
CA GLU A 1078 52.53 48.32 20.63
C GLU A 1078 53.09 47.63 19.37
N SER A 1079 53.28 48.40 18.30
CA SER A 1079 53.80 47.87 17.04
C SER A 1079 55.25 47.39 17.16
N ALA A 1080 55.46 46.14 16.76
CA ALA A 1080 56.80 45.56 16.58
C ALA A 1080 57.54 46.08 15.32
N SER A 1081 56.86 46.84 14.45
CA SER A 1081 57.46 47.37 13.22
C SER A 1081 58.58 48.38 13.49
N SER A 1082 59.42 48.63 12.48
CA SER A 1082 60.46 49.66 12.50
C SER A 1082 59.92 51.09 12.36
N TYR A 1083 58.62 51.27 12.10
CA TYR A 1083 57.99 52.58 11.93
C TYR A 1083 57.82 53.29 13.27
N VAL A 1084 58.35 54.51 13.37
CA VAL A 1084 58.17 55.40 14.52
C VAL A 1084 57.75 56.77 14.00
N PHE A 1085 56.57 57.25 14.40
CA PHE A 1085 56.13 58.59 14.06
C PHE A 1085 56.87 59.62 14.90
N LYS A 1086 57.37 60.67 14.24
CA LYS A 1086 57.97 61.85 14.86
C LYS A 1086 57.44 63.08 14.13
N GLU A 1087 57.00 64.08 14.89
CA GLU A 1087 56.51 65.33 14.32
C GLU A 1087 57.65 66.04 13.56
N THR A 1088 57.35 66.56 12.36
CA THR A 1088 58.34 67.21 11.47
C THR A 1088 58.17 68.71 11.34
#